data_AF-A0A512P8B2-F1
#
_entry.id   AF-A0A512P8B2-F1
#
_cell.length_a   1.000
_cell.length_b   1.000
_cell.length_c   1.000
_cell.angle_alpha   90.00
_cell.angle_beta   90.00
_cell.angle_gamma   90.00
#
_symmetry.space_group_name_H-M   'P 1'
#
loop_
_entity.id
_entity.type
_entity.pdbx_description
1 polymer ?
#
loop_
_entity_poly.entity_id
_entity_poly.type
_entity_poly.pdbx_seq_one_letter_code
_entity_poly.pdbx_strand_id
1 'polypeptide(L)'
;MVVRHVYAGGLLVLALVAGCAPSVPARSAAEAPAVDGIVRSDGTLAIGTAASTEQPATDPDTAVQEIPVELAPESPAPTDLPTAQLEAEPEAAGVVTDDQTLVVDTATQDRVVSAVVETDGFQTVGVSWPADVDLGELAPQVRTRDADGDWTDWVDLEVSEEQPDAGSADAAHGARSGTDALWVGESDAVQLAFAETGTDPAADVRLALVSSGLTSISGLVAGATVSGDAVVSTASLKQVSSALAAPRVISRAEWSAAPQACAPDVASTLVGAVVHHTAGSNDYSTVAQAMQQIRNDQAYHINTQHWCDIGYNFIVDKWGNIYEGRANSLTQPVIGVHAGGFNTATVGVSMLGDFSTVTPSDAMRESVARIIGYRLGVYGRNPAGTMSYTTGGGENSRFAAGTTVGLPVVFAHRDTAFTACPGNAGYAQLQWIRDRARAIAFSEPLVRSLYHDMLNRGPDPTGLATWSALIMAGQPASTLGDGIARSREYVERKVTEAYAQILGRAPDGAGFEVQVQAIMNGVFRVEDLRGQLIASPEYYAQAGGNDRAYVQRLYRDILGREATPSEVEWWIGAVGRSGLAIAPYGVWRSRESAELRIHETYRIFLDRSADPTGLATWAPYWMANGDDALRAVIIRSDEYLARSLSFG
;
A
#
# COMPACT_ATOMS: atom_id res chain seq x y z
N MET A 1 -4.44 -14.55 58.55
CA MET A 1 -5.41 -15.64 58.33
C MET A 1 -5.15 -16.18 56.93
N VAL A 2 -4.65 -17.40 56.84
CA VAL A 2 -4.17 -18.04 55.61
C VAL A 2 -5.36 -18.59 54.83
N VAL A 3 -5.45 -18.29 53.53
CA VAL A 3 -6.23 -19.11 52.58
C VAL A 3 -5.45 -19.24 51.26
N ARG A 4 -4.96 -20.45 51.01
CA ARG A 4 -4.47 -20.98 49.72
C ARG A 4 -5.65 -21.49 48.92
N HIS A 5 -5.69 -21.29 47.60
CA HIS A 5 -6.33 -22.14 46.56
C HIS A 5 -5.54 -21.87 45.25
N VAL A 6 -4.57 -22.70 44.84
CA VAL A 6 -4.64 -23.91 43.97
C VAL A 6 -5.32 -23.66 42.60
N TYR A 7 -4.49 -23.62 41.56
CA TYR A 7 -4.81 -23.69 40.14
C TYR A 7 -5.05 -25.14 39.68
N ALA A 8 -5.96 -25.35 38.72
CA ALA A 8 -6.09 -26.60 37.99
C ALA A 8 -6.49 -26.37 36.51
N GLY A 9 -5.69 -26.96 35.59
CA GLY A 9 -6.00 -27.44 34.22
C GLY A 9 -6.44 -26.40 33.17
N GLY A 10 -5.85 -26.27 31.97
CA GLY A 10 -4.99 -27.15 31.18
C GLY A 10 -5.72 -27.57 29.90
N LEU A 11 -5.28 -27.09 28.72
CA LEU A 11 -5.26 -27.86 27.46
C LEU A 11 -4.33 -27.15 26.47
N LEU A 12 -3.14 -27.74 26.27
CA LEU A 12 -2.17 -27.36 25.25
C LEU A 12 -2.14 -28.52 24.23
N VAL A 13 -2.44 -28.22 22.96
CA VAL A 13 -2.31 -29.18 21.86
C VAL A 13 -0.84 -29.21 21.44
N LEU A 14 -0.20 -30.36 21.65
CA LEU A 14 1.18 -30.66 21.27
C LEU A 14 1.16 -31.25 19.85
N ALA A 15 1.88 -30.66 18.90
CA ALA A 15 2.22 -31.29 17.63
C ALA A 15 3.73 -31.53 17.57
N LEU A 16 4.13 -32.80 17.61
CA LEU A 16 5.49 -33.28 17.36
C LEU A 16 5.85 -33.13 15.88
N VAL A 17 7.08 -32.69 15.60
CA VAL A 17 7.78 -33.10 14.38
C VAL A 17 9.19 -33.55 14.76
N ALA A 18 9.38 -34.86 14.75
CA ALA A 18 10.68 -35.53 14.68
C ALA A 18 10.72 -36.29 13.36
N GLY A 19 11.80 -36.14 12.59
CA GLY A 19 12.00 -36.85 11.34
C GLY A 19 13.47 -36.88 10.95
N CYS A 20 14.15 -37.98 11.29
CA CYS A 20 15.50 -38.32 10.89
C CYS A 20 15.63 -38.47 9.36
N ALA A 21 16.75 -38.03 8.79
CA ALA A 21 17.14 -38.30 7.41
C ALA A 21 17.98 -39.61 7.33
N PRO A 22 17.73 -40.51 6.36
CA PRO A 22 18.67 -41.56 5.99
C PRO A 22 19.56 -41.15 4.81
N SER A 23 20.85 -41.46 4.91
CA SER A 23 21.88 -41.32 3.89
C SER A 23 21.91 -42.50 2.90
N VAL A 24 21.89 -42.24 1.58
CA VAL A 24 22.12 -43.22 0.49
C VAL A 24 22.84 -42.50 -0.68
N PRO A 25 23.75 -43.16 -1.46
CA PRO A 25 24.91 -42.50 -2.07
C PRO A 25 24.71 -41.95 -3.49
N ALA A 26 25.67 -41.13 -3.90
CA ALA A 26 25.74 -40.40 -5.17
C ALA A 26 25.61 -41.29 -6.42
N ARG A 27 24.77 -40.83 -7.36
CA ARG A 27 24.84 -41.20 -8.78
C ARG A 27 25.02 -39.95 -9.64
N SER A 28 25.97 -40.08 -10.56
CA SER A 28 26.37 -39.14 -11.61
C SER A 28 25.18 -38.48 -12.32
N ALA A 29 25.21 -37.15 -12.41
CA ALA A 29 24.33 -36.35 -13.26
C ALA A 29 25.14 -35.85 -14.46
N ALA A 30 24.60 -36.11 -15.65
CA ALA A 30 25.11 -35.64 -16.93
C ALA A 30 24.94 -34.12 -17.07
N GLU A 31 25.89 -33.49 -17.77
CA GLU A 31 25.96 -32.07 -18.10
C GLU A 31 24.73 -31.54 -18.86
N ALA A 32 24.29 -30.34 -18.48
CA ALA A 32 23.51 -29.42 -19.30
C ALA A 32 24.12 -28.00 -19.14
N PRO A 33 24.04 -27.13 -20.16
CA PRO A 33 25.07 -26.13 -20.44
C PRO A 33 25.00 -24.88 -19.56
N ALA A 34 26.17 -24.29 -19.35
CA ALA A 34 26.36 -23.02 -18.64
C ALA A 34 25.76 -21.84 -19.44
N VAL A 35 25.08 -20.94 -18.73
CA VAL A 35 24.76 -19.59 -19.20
C VAL A 35 25.64 -18.63 -18.39
N ASP A 36 26.58 -17.98 -19.07
CA ASP A 36 27.48 -16.98 -18.48
C ASP A 36 26.69 -15.76 -17.98
N GLY A 37 26.75 -15.50 -16.68
CA GLY A 37 26.32 -14.24 -16.07
C GLY A 37 27.52 -13.34 -15.82
N ILE A 38 27.59 -12.21 -16.54
CA ILE A 38 28.59 -11.16 -16.29
C ILE A 38 28.13 -10.31 -15.11
N VAL A 39 28.84 -10.40 -13.99
CA VAL A 39 28.72 -9.49 -12.83
C VAL A 39 29.55 -8.23 -13.10
N ARG A 40 28.92 -7.04 -13.02
CA ARG A 40 29.63 -5.76 -12.87
C ARG A 40 29.75 -5.40 -11.38
N SER A 41 30.87 -4.80 -11.03
CA SER A 41 31.35 -4.59 -9.65
C SER A 41 30.93 -3.25 -9.03
N ASP A 42 29.70 -2.78 -9.28
CA ASP A 42 29.21 -1.48 -8.80
C ASP A 42 27.87 -1.52 -8.05
N GLY A 43 27.35 -2.70 -7.71
CA GLY A 43 26.24 -2.83 -6.75
C GLY A 43 24.86 -2.42 -7.29
N THR A 44 24.71 -2.15 -8.58
CA THR A 44 23.37 -2.03 -9.21
C THR A 44 22.82 -3.40 -9.61
N LEU A 45 21.64 -3.75 -9.09
CA LEU A 45 20.83 -4.87 -9.55
C LEU A 45 20.44 -4.67 -11.01
N ALA A 46 21.07 -5.41 -11.93
CA ALA A 46 20.56 -5.56 -13.28
C ALA A 46 19.31 -6.46 -13.23
N ILE A 47 18.15 -5.83 -13.10
CA ILE A 47 16.88 -6.51 -13.37
C ILE A 47 16.86 -6.73 -14.88
N GLY A 48 17.04 -7.98 -15.30
CA GLY A 48 16.94 -8.35 -16.71
C GLY A 48 15.58 -7.91 -17.24
N THR A 49 15.58 -6.93 -18.13
CA THR A 49 14.42 -6.59 -18.95
C THR A 49 14.15 -7.78 -19.86
N ALA A 50 13.21 -8.63 -19.48
CA ALA A 50 12.44 -9.34 -20.48
C ALA A 50 11.59 -8.28 -21.18
N ALA A 51 12.19 -7.64 -22.19
CA ALA A 51 11.41 -6.92 -23.18
C ALA A 51 10.54 -7.99 -23.85
N SER A 52 9.27 -8.05 -23.44
CA SER A 52 8.26 -8.77 -24.21
C SER A 52 8.17 -8.03 -25.54
N THR A 53 8.83 -8.56 -26.57
CA THR A 53 8.54 -8.19 -27.94
C THR A 53 7.17 -8.77 -28.27
N GLU A 54 6.12 -8.13 -27.77
CA GLU A 54 4.75 -8.53 -28.00
C GLU A 54 4.11 -7.55 -28.96
N GLN A 55 3.63 -8.12 -30.05
CA GLN A 55 2.91 -7.50 -31.15
C GLN A 55 1.78 -6.59 -30.61
N PRO A 56 1.53 -5.39 -31.19
CA PRO A 56 0.48 -4.50 -30.70
C PRO A 56 -0.84 -5.26 -30.68
N ALA A 57 -1.44 -5.38 -29.50
CA ALA A 57 -2.80 -5.87 -29.35
C ALA A 57 -3.70 -4.93 -30.17
N THR A 58 -4.39 -5.49 -31.16
CA THR A 58 -5.44 -4.79 -31.87
C THR A 58 -6.54 -4.44 -30.87
N ASP A 59 -6.83 -3.14 -30.76
CA ASP A 59 -7.90 -2.57 -29.93
C ASP A 59 -9.22 -3.32 -30.20
N PRO A 60 -9.86 -3.94 -29.18
CA PRO A 60 -11.14 -4.60 -29.36
C PRO A 60 -12.26 -3.58 -29.58
N ASP A 61 -12.51 -3.19 -30.84
CA ASP A 61 -13.67 -2.41 -31.30
C ASP A 61 -14.07 -1.23 -30.37
N THR A 62 -13.11 -0.51 -29.78
CA THR A 62 -13.41 0.69 -28.99
C THR A 62 -13.72 1.85 -29.95
N ALA A 63 -14.92 2.43 -29.82
CA ALA A 63 -15.36 3.57 -30.61
C ALA A 63 -15.73 4.74 -29.70
N VAL A 64 -15.32 5.94 -30.10
CA VAL A 64 -15.69 7.20 -29.47
C VAL A 64 -16.38 8.07 -30.51
N GLN A 65 -17.60 8.49 -30.21
CA GLN A 65 -18.37 9.43 -31.02
C GLN A 65 -18.46 10.77 -30.27
N GLU A 66 -17.86 11.82 -30.83
CA GLU A 66 -17.95 13.18 -30.29
C GLU A 66 -18.92 14.03 -31.11
N ILE A 67 -19.93 14.58 -30.43
CA ILE A 67 -21.03 15.31 -31.04
C ILE A 67 -20.99 16.75 -30.50
N PRO A 68 -20.87 17.78 -31.37
CA PRO A 68 -21.00 19.17 -30.94
C PRO A 68 -22.39 19.43 -30.34
N VAL A 69 -22.41 20.06 -29.17
CA VAL A 69 -23.66 20.49 -28.51
C VAL A 69 -23.79 21.99 -28.69
N GLU A 70 -24.82 22.44 -29.40
CA GLU A 70 -25.09 23.86 -29.60
C GLU A 70 -26.12 24.36 -28.59
N LEU A 71 -25.64 25.05 -27.57
CA LEU A 71 -26.46 25.63 -26.51
C LEU A 71 -27.11 26.95 -27.02
N ALA A 72 -28.38 26.90 -27.44
CA ALA A 72 -29.09 28.06 -27.97
C ALA A 72 -29.80 28.90 -26.87
N PRO A 73 -29.77 30.25 -26.94
CA PRO A 73 -30.57 31.10 -26.05
C PRO A 73 -32.06 31.06 -26.42
N GLU A 74 -32.94 31.20 -25.41
CA GLU A 74 -34.39 31.28 -25.59
C GLU A 74 -34.77 32.33 -26.66
N SER A 75 -35.42 31.88 -27.74
CA SER A 75 -36.08 32.79 -28.67
C SER A 75 -37.53 32.99 -28.19
N PRO A 76 -38.01 34.24 -28.02
CA PRO A 76 -39.35 34.48 -27.51
C PRO A 76 -40.39 33.83 -28.44
N ALA A 77 -41.24 33.00 -27.85
CA ALA A 77 -42.26 32.24 -28.57
C ALA A 77 -43.07 33.12 -29.55
N PRO A 78 -43.33 32.66 -30.78
CA PRO A 78 -44.19 33.39 -31.70
C PRO A 78 -45.61 33.39 -31.16
N THR A 79 -46.09 34.55 -30.71
CA THR A 79 -47.52 34.82 -30.60
C THR A 79 -48.14 34.80 -31.99
N ASP A 80 -48.82 33.71 -32.37
CA ASP A 80 -50.11 33.80 -33.06
C ASP A 80 -50.84 32.44 -33.15
N LEU A 81 -52.12 32.47 -32.80
CA LEU A 81 -53.11 31.38 -32.92
C LEU A 81 -53.67 31.31 -34.38
N PRO A 82 -54.34 30.20 -34.76
CA PRO A 82 -54.18 29.58 -36.07
C PRO A 82 -55.21 30.04 -37.11
N THR A 83 -54.85 29.87 -38.39
CA THR A 83 -55.84 29.70 -39.47
C THR A 83 -55.51 28.46 -40.29
N ALA A 84 -56.51 27.61 -40.49
CA ALA A 84 -56.46 26.32 -41.14
C ALA A 84 -56.20 26.39 -42.66
N GLN A 85 -55.50 25.38 -43.23
CA GLN A 85 -56.04 24.41 -44.22
C GLN A 85 -54.95 23.72 -45.08
N LEU A 86 -55.17 22.40 -45.28
CA LEU A 86 -54.90 21.55 -46.45
C LEU A 86 -53.51 20.91 -46.69
N GLU A 87 -53.52 19.58 -46.49
CA GLU A 87 -53.08 18.49 -47.40
C GLU A 87 -51.61 18.33 -47.85
N ALA A 88 -51.15 17.08 -47.66
CA ALA A 88 -50.28 16.24 -48.49
C ALA A 88 -48.84 15.96 -47.99
N GLU A 89 -48.57 14.69 -47.67
CA GLU A 89 -47.25 14.05 -47.84
C GLU A 89 -46.96 13.81 -49.35
N PRO A 90 -45.68 13.76 -49.76
CA PRO A 90 -45.01 12.44 -49.84
C PRO A 90 -43.56 12.40 -49.33
N GLU A 91 -43.10 11.17 -49.13
CA GLU A 91 -41.78 10.70 -48.71
C GLU A 91 -40.55 11.19 -49.50
N ALA A 92 -39.43 11.17 -48.77
CA ALA A 92 -38.08 10.70 -49.12
C ALA A 92 -36.98 11.68 -49.58
N ALA A 93 -35.84 11.47 -48.91
CA ALA A 93 -34.45 11.63 -49.31
C ALA A 93 -33.72 12.94 -48.98
N GLY A 94 -32.85 12.85 -47.97
CA GLY A 94 -31.45 13.25 -48.15
C GLY A 94 -30.96 14.40 -47.27
N VAL A 95 -29.91 14.08 -46.51
CA VAL A 95 -28.97 14.97 -45.81
C VAL A 95 -29.45 15.46 -44.43
N VAL A 96 -29.06 14.70 -43.40
CA VAL A 96 -29.00 15.20 -42.02
C VAL A 96 -27.75 16.07 -41.92
N THR A 97 -27.91 17.38 -42.02
CA THR A 97 -27.07 18.34 -41.31
C THR A 97 -27.75 18.57 -39.97
N ASP A 98 -27.28 17.90 -38.92
CA ASP A 98 -27.91 17.99 -37.61
C ASP A 98 -27.42 19.27 -36.91
N ASP A 99 -28.27 20.28 -36.94
CA ASP A 99 -28.18 21.48 -36.12
C ASP A 99 -28.86 21.13 -34.80
N GLN A 100 -28.09 20.65 -33.81
CA GLN A 100 -28.64 20.19 -32.51
C GLN A 100 -29.05 21.36 -31.65
N THR A 101 -30.22 21.92 -31.97
CA THR A 101 -30.82 23.00 -31.19
C THR A 101 -31.42 22.46 -29.90
N LEU A 102 -30.99 23.01 -28.76
CA LEU A 102 -31.65 22.74 -27.49
C LEU A 102 -33.02 23.43 -27.43
N VAL A 103 -34.01 22.77 -26.85
CA VAL A 103 -35.36 23.27 -26.65
C VAL A 103 -35.65 23.32 -25.15
N VAL A 104 -36.33 24.37 -24.68
CA VAL A 104 -36.78 24.47 -23.28
C VAL A 104 -37.74 23.33 -22.97
N ASP A 105 -37.42 22.52 -21.95
CA ASP A 105 -38.32 21.45 -21.53
C ASP A 105 -39.50 22.03 -20.75
N THR A 106 -40.68 21.99 -21.37
CA THR A 106 -41.93 22.45 -20.74
C THR A 106 -42.30 21.69 -19.44
N ALA A 107 -41.68 20.52 -19.17
CA ALA A 107 -41.87 19.78 -17.93
C ALA A 107 -40.95 20.23 -16.77
N THR A 108 -39.81 20.86 -17.07
CA THR A 108 -38.85 21.39 -16.10
C THR A 108 -38.51 22.83 -16.48
N GLN A 109 -39.34 23.79 -16.04
CA GLN A 109 -39.38 25.19 -16.50
C GLN A 109 -38.06 26.02 -16.43
N ASP A 110 -36.93 25.43 -15.99
CA ASP A 110 -35.63 26.09 -15.81
C ASP A 110 -34.45 25.33 -16.50
N ARG A 111 -34.71 24.36 -17.39
CA ARG A 111 -33.65 23.58 -18.08
C ARG A 111 -33.87 23.52 -19.60
N VAL A 112 -32.75 23.57 -20.34
CA VAL A 112 -32.72 23.41 -21.80
C VAL A 112 -32.27 22.00 -22.15
N VAL A 113 -32.98 21.33 -23.06
CA VAL A 113 -32.80 19.91 -23.38
C VAL A 113 -32.44 19.72 -24.85
N SER A 114 -31.52 18.80 -25.15
CA SER A 114 -31.11 18.50 -26.51
C SER A 114 -32.16 17.72 -27.29
N ALA A 115 -32.07 17.79 -28.62
CA ALA A 115 -32.68 16.78 -29.46
C ALA A 115 -32.23 15.36 -29.03
N VAL A 116 -33.05 14.36 -29.32
CA VAL A 116 -32.69 12.96 -29.12
C VAL A 116 -31.57 12.62 -30.09
N VAL A 117 -30.45 12.15 -29.56
CA VAL A 117 -29.34 11.63 -30.35
C VAL A 117 -29.51 10.12 -30.47
N GLU A 118 -29.80 9.64 -31.67
CA GLU A 118 -29.92 8.21 -32.00
C GLU A 118 -28.56 7.64 -32.41
N THR A 119 -28.22 6.43 -31.97
CA THR A 119 -26.92 5.79 -32.24
C THR A 119 -27.04 4.26 -32.35
N ASP A 120 -26.01 3.62 -32.91
CA ASP A 120 -25.95 2.15 -33.08
C ASP A 120 -25.63 1.41 -31.76
N GLY A 121 -25.30 2.14 -30.69
CA GLY A 121 -25.08 1.59 -29.35
C GLY A 121 -23.89 2.22 -28.61
N PHE A 122 -24.05 2.49 -27.32
CA PHE A 122 -22.98 2.95 -26.42
C PHE A 122 -23.18 2.45 -24.99
N GLN A 123 -22.12 2.50 -24.18
CA GLN A 123 -22.21 2.12 -22.75
C GLN A 123 -21.74 3.20 -21.79
N THR A 124 -21.05 4.22 -22.29
CA THR A 124 -20.53 5.33 -21.47
C THR A 124 -20.81 6.66 -22.13
N VAL A 125 -21.18 7.65 -21.32
CA VAL A 125 -21.44 9.03 -21.73
C VAL A 125 -20.62 10.02 -20.90
N GLY A 126 -20.21 11.11 -21.51
CA GLY A 126 -19.63 12.26 -20.82
C GLY A 126 -19.71 13.52 -21.67
N VAL A 127 -19.41 14.67 -21.07
CA VAL A 127 -19.44 15.97 -21.74
C VAL A 127 -18.12 16.69 -21.51
N SER A 128 -17.51 17.26 -22.56
CA SER A 128 -16.27 18.03 -22.45
C SER A 128 -16.36 19.42 -23.08
N TRP A 129 -15.52 20.34 -22.63
CA TRP A 129 -15.42 21.71 -23.11
C TRP A 129 -13.97 22.21 -23.01
N PRO A 130 -13.60 23.32 -23.68
CA PRO A 130 -12.26 23.89 -23.57
C PRO A 130 -11.90 24.22 -22.11
N ALA A 131 -10.66 23.92 -21.70
CA ALA A 131 -10.22 24.04 -20.31
C ALA A 131 -10.17 25.49 -19.78
N ASP A 132 -10.28 26.50 -20.64
CA ASP A 132 -10.35 27.91 -20.26
C ASP A 132 -11.78 28.41 -20.02
N VAL A 133 -12.78 27.54 -20.16
CA VAL A 133 -14.19 27.84 -19.93
C VAL A 133 -14.65 27.19 -18.62
N ASP A 134 -15.12 28.01 -17.69
CA ASP A 134 -15.78 27.55 -16.47
C ASP A 134 -17.28 27.34 -16.75
N LEU A 135 -17.67 26.08 -16.92
CA LEU A 135 -19.05 25.65 -17.10
C LEU A 135 -19.62 24.97 -15.84
N GLY A 136 -18.99 25.16 -14.67
CA GLY A 136 -19.41 24.51 -13.42
C GLY A 136 -20.87 24.79 -13.02
N GLU A 137 -21.47 25.88 -13.50
CA GLU A 137 -22.86 26.26 -13.24
C GLU A 137 -23.87 25.57 -14.17
N LEU A 138 -23.43 24.92 -15.25
CA LEU A 138 -24.35 24.32 -16.22
C LEU A 138 -25.08 23.07 -15.70
N ALA A 139 -24.55 22.45 -14.64
CA ALA A 139 -25.11 21.29 -13.96
C ALA A 139 -25.63 20.21 -14.94
N PRO A 140 -24.80 19.69 -15.87
CA PRO A 140 -25.25 18.83 -16.96
C PRO A 140 -25.97 17.59 -16.42
N GLN A 141 -27.06 17.22 -17.10
CA GLN A 141 -27.82 16.00 -16.85
C GLN A 141 -27.93 15.19 -18.14
N VAL A 142 -28.06 13.89 -17.99
CA VAL A 142 -28.25 12.96 -19.09
C VAL A 142 -29.41 12.02 -18.78
N ARG A 143 -30.12 11.59 -19.83
CA ARG A 143 -30.93 10.37 -19.80
C ARG A 143 -30.62 9.56 -21.04
N THR A 144 -30.71 8.24 -20.92
CA THR A 144 -30.45 7.32 -22.02
C THR A 144 -31.62 6.40 -22.26
N ARG A 145 -31.69 5.84 -23.46
CA ARG A 145 -32.70 4.87 -23.86
C ARG A 145 -32.03 3.53 -24.12
N ASP A 146 -32.64 2.47 -23.61
CA ASP A 146 -32.23 1.11 -23.95
C ASP A 146 -32.85 0.62 -25.27
N ALA A 147 -32.42 -0.56 -25.72
CA ALA A 147 -32.90 -1.17 -26.96
C ALA A 147 -34.38 -1.59 -26.93
N ASP A 148 -35.01 -1.66 -25.74
CA ASP A 148 -36.44 -1.93 -25.58
C ASP A 148 -37.27 -0.63 -25.71
N GLY A 149 -36.60 0.52 -25.78
CA GLY A 149 -37.18 1.85 -25.96
C GLY A 149 -37.47 2.56 -24.64
N ASP A 150 -37.04 2.00 -23.50
CA ASP A 150 -37.28 2.57 -22.18
C ASP A 150 -36.22 3.63 -21.85
N TRP A 151 -36.69 4.82 -21.44
CA TRP A 151 -35.83 5.92 -21.02
C TRP A 151 -35.54 5.84 -19.51
N THR A 152 -34.31 6.14 -19.13
CA THR A 152 -33.97 6.39 -17.73
C THR A 152 -34.60 7.70 -17.23
N ASP A 153 -34.68 7.84 -15.91
CA ASP A 153 -34.78 9.16 -15.30
C ASP A 153 -33.54 10.00 -15.63
N TRP A 154 -33.63 11.32 -15.45
CA TRP A 154 -32.48 12.22 -15.59
C TRP A 154 -31.45 11.95 -14.48
N VAL A 155 -30.19 11.84 -14.88
CA VAL A 155 -29.03 11.62 -14.01
C VAL A 155 -28.08 12.79 -14.14
N ASP A 156 -27.59 13.31 -13.01
CA ASP A 156 -26.56 14.35 -13.01
C ASP A 156 -25.23 13.79 -13.54
N LEU A 157 -24.59 14.54 -14.42
CA LEU A 157 -23.20 14.32 -14.81
C LEU A 157 -22.31 15.20 -13.93
N GLU A 158 -21.53 14.57 -13.05
CA GLU A 158 -20.62 15.28 -12.16
C GLU A 158 -19.51 15.94 -12.98
N VAL A 159 -19.27 17.23 -12.77
CA VAL A 159 -18.14 17.94 -13.38
C VAL A 159 -16.85 17.33 -12.81
N SER A 160 -15.97 16.88 -13.69
CA SER A 160 -14.75 16.19 -13.28
C SER A 160 -13.86 17.12 -12.50
N GLU A 161 -13.41 16.62 -11.36
CA GLU A 161 -12.51 17.34 -10.47
C GLU A 161 -11.05 16.89 -10.66
N GLU A 162 -10.83 16.00 -11.63
CA GLU A 162 -9.54 15.44 -12.04
C GLU A 162 -8.93 16.30 -13.14
N GLN A 163 -7.69 16.75 -12.93
CA GLN A 163 -7.01 17.64 -13.87
C GLN A 163 -5.50 17.40 -13.89
N PRO A 164 -4.86 17.55 -15.08
CA PRO A 164 -3.42 17.44 -15.19
C PRO A 164 -2.68 18.46 -14.33
N ASP A 165 -1.52 18.09 -13.79
CA ASP A 165 -0.66 19.07 -13.13
C ASP A 165 -0.16 20.11 -14.16
N ALA A 166 -0.16 21.40 -13.77
CA ALA A 166 0.28 22.46 -14.65
C ALA A 166 1.73 22.24 -15.14
N GLY A 167 1.94 22.29 -16.45
CA GLY A 167 3.25 22.06 -17.07
C GLY A 167 3.61 20.58 -17.29
N SER A 168 2.71 19.65 -16.98
CA SER A 168 2.88 18.22 -17.32
C SER A 168 2.67 17.94 -18.80
N ALA A 169 3.10 16.76 -19.26
CA ALA A 169 2.85 16.25 -20.59
C ALA A 169 1.35 16.17 -20.91
N ASP A 170 0.53 15.77 -19.94
CA ASP A 170 -0.93 15.73 -20.05
C ASP A 170 -1.51 17.15 -20.27
N ALA A 171 -1.09 18.14 -19.47
CA ALA A 171 -1.52 19.52 -19.65
C ALA A 171 -1.10 20.10 -21.02
N ALA A 172 0.05 19.68 -21.53
CA ALA A 172 0.57 20.11 -22.82
C ALA A 172 -0.11 19.42 -24.03
N HIS A 173 -0.92 18.38 -23.79
CA HIS A 173 -1.57 17.60 -24.85
C HIS A 173 -2.94 18.15 -25.28
N GLY A 174 -3.25 19.40 -24.92
CA GLY A 174 -4.52 20.03 -25.29
C GLY A 174 -5.69 19.53 -24.44
N ALA A 175 -5.44 19.26 -23.16
CA ALA A 175 -6.43 18.77 -22.21
C ALA A 175 -7.70 19.65 -22.22
N ARG A 176 -8.85 18.98 -22.14
CA ARG A 176 -10.18 19.60 -22.05
C ARG A 176 -10.76 19.37 -20.66
N SER A 177 -11.53 20.33 -20.18
CA SER A 177 -12.37 20.13 -18.99
C SER A 177 -13.59 19.30 -19.38
N GLY A 178 -14.23 18.64 -18.42
CA GLY A 178 -15.39 17.81 -18.71
C GLY A 178 -16.03 17.24 -17.47
N THR A 179 -17.07 16.44 -17.66
CA THR A 179 -17.68 15.61 -16.62
C THR A 179 -16.86 14.35 -16.40
N ASP A 180 -17.10 13.66 -15.28
CA ASP A 180 -16.70 12.27 -15.14
C ASP A 180 -17.45 11.41 -16.17
N ALA A 181 -16.84 10.29 -16.56
CA ALA A 181 -17.46 9.33 -17.45
C ALA A 181 -18.55 8.55 -16.70
N LEU A 182 -19.78 8.57 -17.21
CA LEU A 182 -20.89 7.82 -16.63
C LEU A 182 -21.15 6.54 -17.43
N TRP A 183 -21.00 5.39 -16.78
CA TRP A 183 -21.46 4.11 -17.31
C TRP A 183 -22.98 4.00 -17.23
N VAL A 184 -23.63 3.88 -18.38
CA VAL A 184 -25.10 3.83 -18.52
C VAL A 184 -25.62 2.44 -18.92
N GLY A 185 -24.71 1.49 -19.20
CA GLY A 185 -25.09 0.20 -19.79
C GLY A 185 -25.47 0.33 -21.27
N GLU A 186 -25.88 -0.77 -21.90
CA GLU A 186 -26.22 -0.78 -23.32
C GLU A 186 -27.38 0.18 -23.63
N SER A 187 -27.08 1.26 -24.36
CA SER A 187 -28.02 2.32 -24.71
C SER A 187 -27.96 2.63 -26.21
N ASP A 188 -29.09 2.97 -26.83
CA ASP A 188 -29.20 3.29 -28.26
C ASP A 188 -29.60 4.76 -28.55
N ALA A 189 -29.97 5.51 -27.51
CA ALA A 189 -30.19 6.94 -27.62
C ALA A 189 -29.84 7.70 -26.35
N VAL A 190 -29.62 9.01 -26.48
CA VAL A 190 -29.27 9.91 -25.38
C VAL A 190 -29.89 11.30 -25.55
N GLN A 191 -30.19 11.94 -24.43
CA GLN A 191 -30.46 13.38 -24.36
C GLN A 191 -29.66 14.02 -23.25
N LEU A 192 -29.22 15.26 -23.50
CA LEU A 192 -28.57 16.11 -22.52
C LEU A 192 -29.51 17.22 -22.07
N ALA A 193 -29.38 17.63 -20.81
CA ALA A 193 -30.05 18.80 -20.27
C ALA A 193 -29.06 19.67 -19.50
N PHE A 194 -29.14 20.98 -19.67
CA PHE A 194 -28.33 21.95 -18.94
C PHE A 194 -29.24 22.93 -18.19
N ALA A 195 -28.77 23.44 -17.06
CA ALA A 195 -29.43 24.55 -16.39
C ALA A 195 -29.40 25.79 -17.30
N GLU A 196 -30.53 26.50 -17.39
CA GLU A 196 -30.58 27.76 -18.14
C GLU A 196 -29.79 28.83 -17.36
N THR A 197 -28.53 29.02 -17.75
CA THR A 197 -27.68 30.08 -17.23
C THR A 197 -27.61 31.16 -18.30
N GLY A 198 -27.78 32.44 -17.97
CA GLY A 198 -27.69 33.57 -18.91
C GLY A 198 -26.29 33.80 -19.50
N THR A 199 -25.45 32.78 -19.49
CA THR A 199 -24.07 32.72 -19.95
C THR A 199 -24.08 32.23 -21.38
N ASP A 200 -23.60 33.05 -22.33
CA ASP A 200 -23.49 32.69 -23.75
C ASP A 200 -22.45 31.56 -23.92
N PRO A 201 -22.88 30.33 -24.19
CA PRO A 201 -22.02 29.17 -24.16
C PRO A 201 -21.59 28.78 -25.58
N ALA A 202 -21.13 29.76 -26.37
CA ALA A 202 -20.38 29.51 -27.61
C ALA A 202 -19.04 28.76 -27.39
N ALA A 203 -18.86 28.15 -26.21
CA ALA A 203 -17.81 27.22 -25.90
C ALA A 203 -18.07 25.93 -26.69
N ASP A 204 -17.00 25.40 -27.29
CA ASP A 204 -16.98 24.16 -28.05
C ASP A 204 -17.35 22.94 -27.18
N VAL A 205 -18.60 22.80 -26.75
CA VAL A 205 -19.08 21.70 -25.89
C VAL A 205 -19.28 20.44 -26.74
N ARG A 206 -18.81 19.30 -26.23
CA ARG A 206 -18.84 18.00 -26.91
C ARG A 206 -19.49 16.96 -26.03
N LEU A 207 -20.51 16.28 -26.56
CA LEU A 207 -21.05 15.04 -26.01
C LEU A 207 -20.19 13.89 -26.53
N ALA A 208 -19.64 13.08 -25.62
CA ALA A 208 -18.91 11.88 -25.97
C ALA A 208 -19.74 10.64 -25.64
N LEU A 209 -19.91 9.76 -26.63
CA LEU A 209 -20.48 8.43 -26.49
C LEU A 209 -19.39 7.42 -26.76
N VAL A 210 -19.17 6.51 -25.80
CA VAL A 210 -18.11 5.51 -25.89
C VAL A 210 -18.71 4.11 -25.86
N SER A 211 -18.24 3.28 -26.79
CA SER A 211 -18.56 1.86 -26.84
C SER A 211 -17.30 1.01 -26.98
N SER A 212 -17.31 -0.19 -26.41
CA SER A 212 -16.23 -1.17 -26.64
C SER A 212 -16.74 -2.59 -26.55
N GLY A 213 -16.06 -3.53 -27.21
CA GLY A 213 -16.40 -4.95 -27.13
C GLY A 213 -16.02 -5.61 -25.80
N LEU A 214 -16.65 -6.73 -25.47
CA LEU A 214 -16.20 -7.58 -24.37
C LEU A 214 -14.91 -8.32 -24.76
N THR A 215 -13.93 -8.31 -23.85
CA THR A 215 -12.73 -9.16 -23.93
C THR A 215 -12.72 -10.14 -22.76
N SER A 216 -12.07 -11.29 -22.95
CA SER A 216 -11.98 -12.31 -21.90
C SER A 216 -10.53 -12.73 -21.67
N ILE A 217 -10.16 -12.86 -20.40
CA ILE A 217 -8.88 -13.43 -20.01
C ILE A 217 -9.12 -14.91 -19.73
N SER A 218 -8.51 -15.78 -20.53
CA SER A 218 -8.58 -17.23 -20.33
C SER A 218 -7.92 -17.63 -19.01
N GLY A 219 -8.62 -18.40 -18.17
CA GLY A 219 -8.07 -18.98 -16.94
C GLY A 219 -8.16 -18.13 -15.67
N LEU A 220 -8.84 -16.97 -15.71
CA LEU A 220 -8.91 -16.05 -14.57
C LEU A 220 -10.29 -15.93 -13.87
N VAL A 221 -11.32 -16.58 -14.41
CA VAL A 221 -12.66 -16.53 -13.82
C VAL A 221 -12.83 -17.65 -12.80
N ALA A 222 -12.19 -17.49 -11.64
CA ALA A 222 -12.78 -18.03 -10.43
C ALA A 222 -13.67 -16.93 -9.85
N GLY A 223 -14.94 -16.93 -10.25
CA GLY A 223 -15.97 -16.38 -9.41
C GLY A 223 -15.88 -17.10 -8.07
N ALA A 224 -15.32 -16.44 -7.06
CA ALA A 224 -15.40 -16.90 -5.68
C ALA A 224 -16.86 -16.80 -5.26
N THR A 225 -17.62 -17.85 -5.56
CA THR A 225 -18.85 -18.16 -4.86
C THR A 225 -18.52 -18.24 -3.38
N VAL A 226 -19.04 -17.30 -2.60
CA VAL A 226 -19.42 -17.43 -1.19
C VAL A 226 -18.32 -17.95 -0.24
N SER A 227 -17.92 -17.08 0.69
CA SER A 227 -17.06 -17.35 1.86
C SER A 227 -15.55 -17.24 1.61
N GLY A 228 -14.84 -16.75 2.62
CA GLY A 228 -13.42 -16.44 2.60
C GLY A 228 -12.49 -17.58 2.17
N ASP A 229 -11.23 -17.21 2.01
CA ASP A 229 -10.12 -17.94 1.39
C ASP A 229 -10.07 -17.80 -0.13
N ALA A 230 -9.40 -16.73 -0.57
CA ALA A 230 -8.67 -16.79 -1.83
C ALA A 230 -7.66 -17.95 -1.72
N VAL A 231 -8.05 -19.11 -2.25
CA VAL A 231 -7.12 -20.18 -2.58
C VAL A 231 -6.26 -19.65 -3.71
N VAL A 232 -5.14 -19.02 -3.34
CA VAL A 232 -3.92 -19.11 -4.14
C VAL A 232 -3.78 -20.58 -4.48
N SER A 233 -3.88 -20.94 -5.77
CA SER A 233 -3.74 -22.32 -6.24
C SER A 233 -2.59 -23.02 -5.50
N THR A 234 -2.93 -23.92 -4.58
CA THR A 234 -1.97 -24.74 -3.83
C THR A 234 -1.41 -25.89 -4.68
N ALA A 235 -1.68 -25.90 -6.00
CA ALA A 235 -1.18 -26.88 -6.93
C ALA A 235 0.04 -26.37 -7.72
N SER A 236 0.99 -25.72 -7.05
CA SER A 236 2.43 -25.69 -7.41
C SER A 236 3.26 -24.91 -6.39
N LEU A 237 3.21 -25.29 -5.11
CA LEU A 237 4.27 -24.93 -4.16
C LEU A 237 5.46 -25.89 -4.31
N LYS A 238 6.12 -25.78 -5.46
CA LYS A 238 7.53 -26.16 -5.67
C LYS A 238 8.27 -25.01 -6.36
N GLN A 239 8.12 -23.81 -5.83
CA GLN A 239 9.11 -22.73 -5.93
C GLN A 239 8.79 -21.72 -4.83
N VAL A 240 9.67 -21.63 -3.84
CA VAL A 240 9.61 -20.62 -2.78
C VAL A 240 10.04 -19.30 -3.43
N SER A 241 9.10 -18.40 -3.70
CA SER A 241 9.38 -17.07 -4.26
C SER A 241 9.30 -16.00 -3.16
N SER A 242 10.28 -15.10 -3.16
CA SER A 242 10.53 -14.00 -2.20
C SER A 242 9.33 -13.06 -2.02
N ALA A 243 9.14 -12.48 -0.84
CA ALA A 243 7.83 -12.03 -0.39
C ALA A 243 7.73 -10.56 0.04
N LEU A 244 8.21 -9.64 -0.79
CA LEU A 244 7.43 -8.53 -1.32
C LEU A 244 7.27 -8.85 -2.80
N ALA A 245 6.76 -10.05 -3.09
CA ALA A 245 6.33 -10.37 -4.43
C ALA A 245 5.35 -9.28 -4.84
N ALA A 246 5.65 -8.60 -5.95
CA ALA A 246 4.74 -7.62 -6.52
C ALA A 246 3.34 -8.26 -6.59
N PRO A 247 2.29 -7.55 -6.16
CA PRO A 247 0.94 -8.10 -6.28
C PRO A 247 0.70 -8.45 -7.74
N ARG A 248 -0.05 -9.51 -8.01
CA ARG A 248 -0.46 -9.82 -9.39
C ARG A 248 -1.29 -8.64 -9.90
N VAL A 249 -0.84 -8.03 -10.98
CA VAL A 249 -1.55 -6.97 -11.69
C VAL A 249 -1.91 -7.50 -13.08
N ILE A 250 -3.16 -7.33 -13.48
CA ILE A 250 -3.61 -7.52 -14.85
C ILE A 250 -2.97 -6.40 -15.67
N SER A 251 -2.03 -6.80 -16.51
CA SER A 251 -1.27 -5.92 -17.38
C SER A 251 -2.19 -5.25 -18.41
N ARG A 252 -1.73 -4.12 -18.94
CA ARG A 252 -2.39 -3.40 -20.04
C ARG A 252 -2.75 -4.30 -21.23
N ALA A 253 -1.86 -5.23 -21.59
CA ALA A 253 -2.14 -6.18 -22.67
C ALA A 253 -3.28 -7.15 -22.32
N GLU A 254 -3.32 -7.68 -21.09
CA GLU A 254 -4.35 -8.62 -20.65
C GLU A 254 -5.76 -8.02 -20.65
N TRP A 255 -5.92 -6.73 -20.30
CA TRP A 255 -7.22 -6.04 -20.36
C TRP A 255 -7.47 -5.29 -21.68
N SER A 256 -6.57 -5.43 -22.65
CA SER A 256 -6.65 -4.82 -23.98
C SER A 256 -6.71 -3.29 -23.94
N ALA A 257 -5.85 -2.68 -23.12
CA ALA A 257 -5.70 -1.23 -23.06
C ALA A 257 -5.28 -0.63 -24.40
N ALA A 258 -5.83 0.54 -24.72
CA ALA A 258 -5.33 1.35 -25.83
C ALA A 258 -3.87 1.78 -25.57
N PRO A 259 -3.07 2.05 -26.62
CA PRO A 259 -1.79 2.71 -26.47
C PRO A 259 -1.94 4.10 -25.83
N GLN A 260 -0.88 4.59 -25.19
CA GLN A 260 -0.86 5.97 -24.67
C GLN A 260 -0.86 6.97 -25.84
N ALA A 261 -1.60 8.07 -25.72
CA ALA A 261 -1.62 9.14 -26.72
C ALA A 261 -0.34 10.00 -26.67
N CYS A 262 0.23 10.15 -25.47
CA CYS A 262 1.54 10.75 -25.22
C CYS A 262 2.25 10.03 -24.08
N ALA A 263 3.53 10.33 -23.86
CA ALA A 263 4.28 9.76 -22.74
C ALA A 263 4.03 10.60 -21.47
N PRO A 264 3.46 10.01 -20.40
CA PRO A 264 3.32 10.69 -19.11
C PRO A 264 4.67 11.05 -18.47
N ASP A 265 4.65 12.08 -17.63
CA ASP A 265 5.78 12.40 -16.77
C ASP A 265 5.99 11.35 -15.66
N VAL A 266 7.23 11.26 -15.18
CA VAL A 266 7.62 10.34 -14.10
C VAL A 266 8.29 11.13 -12.98
N ALA A 267 7.76 11.03 -11.76
CA ALA A 267 8.34 11.70 -10.60
C ALA A 267 9.67 11.03 -10.17
N SER A 268 10.42 11.67 -9.27
CA SER A 268 11.65 11.05 -8.73
C SER A 268 11.39 10.05 -7.61
N THR A 269 10.20 10.08 -7.00
CA THR A 269 9.83 9.27 -5.83
C THR A 269 8.30 9.23 -5.63
N LEU A 270 7.82 8.35 -4.75
CA LEU A 270 6.47 8.46 -4.18
C LEU A 270 6.54 9.02 -2.76
N VAL A 271 5.57 9.86 -2.40
CA VAL A 271 5.37 10.40 -1.05
C VAL A 271 4.04 9.98 -0.44
N GLY A 272 3.04 9.65 -1.25
CA GLY A 272 1.73 9.23 -0.80
C GLY A 272 0.91 8.47 -1.85
N ALA A 273 -0.29 8.06 -1.47
CA ALA A 273 -1.26 7.39 -2.34
C ALA A 273 -2.64 8.02 -2.16
N VAL A 274 -3.37 8.16 -3.27
CA VAL A 274 -4.74 8.70 -3.30
C VAL A 274 -5.71 7.57 -3.62
N VAL A 275 -6.67 7.34 -2.74
CA VAL A 275 -7.73 6.35 -2.93
C VAL A 275 -8.94 7.02 -3.57
N HIS A 276 -9.40 6.40 -4.66
CA HIS A 276 -10.51 6.85 -5.48
C HIS A 276 -11.61 5.81 -5.59
N HIS A 277 -12.76 6.23 -6.11
CA HIS A 277 -13.68 5.38 -6.82
C HIS A 277 -13.87 5.93 -8.23
N THR A 278 -14.39 5.12 -9.16
CA THR A 278 -14.72 5.62 -10.51
C THR A 278 -16.10 6.25 -10.59
N ALA A 279 -16.88 6.22 -9.50
CA ALA A 279 -18.26 6.70 -9.41
C ALA A 279 -19.26 6.03 -10.39
N GLY A 280 -18.84 5.03 -11.16
CA GLY A 280 -19.67 4.28 -12.10
C GLY A 280 -20.52 3.17 -11.46
N SER A 281 -21.21 2.40 -12.31
CA SER A 281 -22.10 1.31 -11.87
C SER A 281 -21.35 0.18 -11.13
N ASN A 282 -22.00 -0.37 -10.10
CA ASN A 282 -21.56 -1.57 -9.39
C ASN A 282 -22.11 -2.89 -9.99
N ASP A 283 -22.95 -2.80 -11.02
CA ASP A 283 -23.79 -3.92 -11.48
C ASP A 283 -23.07 -4.86 -12.46
N TYR A 284 -21.84 -4.54 -12.86
CA TYR A 284 -21.03 -5.43 -13.70
C TYR A 284 -20.91 -6.82 -13.07
N SER A 285 -21.27 -7.86 -13.81
CA SER A 285 -21.41 -9.22 -13.29
C SER A 285 -20.21 -10.12 -13.62
N THR A 286 -19.35 -9.67 -14.53
CA THR A 286 -18.16 -10.41 -14.98
C THR A 286 -16.91 -9.52 -15.02
N VAL A 287 -15.74 -10.16 -14.96
CA VAL A 287 -14.44 -9.49 -15.16
C VAL A 287 -14.35 -8.88 -16.57
N ALA A 288 -15.01 -9.49 -17.56
CA ALA A 288 -15.08 -8.95 -18.93
C ALA A 288 -15.77 -7.58 -18.97
N GLN A 289 -16.89 -7.43 -18.26
CA GLN A 289 -17.60 -6.16 -18.11
C GLN A 289 -16.79 -5.14 -17.30
N ALA A 290 -16.09 -5.56 -16.24
CA ALA A 290 -15.18 -4.68 -15.52
C ALA A 290 -14.09 -4.10 -16.44
N MET A 291 -13.47 -4.94 -17.27
CA MET A 291 -12.48 -4.47 -18.25
C MET A 291 -13.08 -3.57 -19.34
N GLN A 292 -14.33 -3.81 -19.74
CA GLN A 292 -15.05 -2.97 -20.70
C GLN A 292 -15.29 -1.56 -20.13
N GLN A 293 -15.74 -1.46 -18.88
CA GLN A 293 -15.86 -0.17 -18.17
C GLN A 293 -14.52 0.56 -18.15
N ILE A 294 -13.43 -0.11 -17.74
CA ILE A 294 -12.09 0.50 -17.69
C ILE A 294 -11.61 0.97 -19.07
N ARG A 295 -11.89 0.21 -20.15
CA ARG A 295 -11.57 0.65 -21.53
C ARG A 295 -12.37 1.86 -21.95
N ASN A 296 -13.66 1.91 -21.61
CA ASN A 296 -14.49 3.07 -21.93
C ASN A 296 -14.01 4.33 -21.19
N ASP A 297 -13.67 4.21 -19.90
CA ASP A 297 -13.10 5.31 -19.12
C ASP A 297 -11.75 5.76 -19.72
N GLN A 298 -10.89 4.81 -20.11
CA GLN A 298 -9.63 5.13 -20.79
C GLN A 298 -9.88 5.87 -22.11
N ALA A 299 -10.82 5.40 -22.93
CA ALA A 299 -11.12 6.00 -24.22
C ALA A 299 -11.73 7.40 -24.06
N TYR A 300 -12.57 7.62 -23.05
CA TYR A 300 -13.06 8.96 -22.72
C TYR A 300 -11.91 9.90 -22.29
N HIS A 301 -11.04 9.46 -21.38
CA HIS A 301 -9.89 10.25 -20.93
C HIS A 301 -8.92 10.60 -22.07
N ILE A 302 -8.65 9.66 -22.98
CA ILE A 302 -7.71 9.87 -24.10
C ILE A 302 -8.35 10.69 -25.22
N ASN A 303 -9.54 10.31 -25.70
CA ASN A 303 -10.09 10.87 -26.93
C ASN A 303 -10.90 12.13 -26.70
N THR A 304 -11.51 12.28 -25.52
CA THR A 304 -12.41 13.40 -25.21
C THR A 304 -11.80 14.41 -24.25
N GLN A 305 -11.06 13.96 -23.23
CA GLN A 305 -10.35 14.87 -22.33
C GLN A 305 -8.90 15.15 -22.76
N HIS A 306 -8.39 14.43 -23.79
CA HIS A 306 -7.04 14.57 -24.33
C HIS A 306 -5.92 14.36 -23.31
N TRP A 307 -6.13 13.47 -22.35
CA TRP A 307 -5.05 13.03 -21.47
C TRP A 307 -4.17 12.01 -22.19
N CYS A 308 -2.92 11.86 -21.76
CA CYS A 308 -1.99 10.90 -22.34
C CYS A 308 -2.47 9.45 -22.18
N ASP A 309 -3.26 9.17 -21.15
CA ASP A 309 -3.73 7.84 -20.75
C ASP A 309 -4.82 8.00 -19.68
N ILE A 310 -5.42 6.89 -19.24
CA ILE A 310 -6.35 6.86 -18.10
C ILE A 310 -5.75 7.59 -16.88
N GLY A 311 -6.56 8.35 -16.12
CA GLY A 311 -6.08 9.22 -15.04
C GLY A 311 -5.45 8.49 -13.84
N TYR A 312 -5.84 7.23 -13.60
CA TYR A 312 -5.40 6.43 -12.44
C TYR A 312 -4.17 5.57 -12.76
N ASN A 313 -3.30 5.37 -11.76
CA ASN A 313 -2.20 4.40 -11.88
C ASN A 313 -2.69 2.95 -11.81
N PHE A 314 -3.67 2.68 -10.94
CA PHE A 314 -4.28 1.37 -10.78
C PHE A 314 -5.78 1.46 -10.58
N ILE A 315 -6.49 0.44 -11.06
CA ILE A 315 -7.93 0.28 -10.85
C ILE A 315 -8.16 -1.09 -10.21
N VAL A 316 -9.11 -1.20 -9.29
CA VAL A 316 -9.43 -2.45 -8.57
C VAL A 316 -10.92 -2.76 -8.69
N ASP A 317 -11.26 -3.94 -9.20
CA ASP A 317 -12.66 -4.39 -9.28
C ASP A 317 -13.17 -5.01 -7.97
N LYS A 318 -14.48 -5.28 -7.90
CA LYS A 318 -15.13 -5.84 -6.70
C LYS A 318 -14.69 -7.26 -6.34
N TRP A 319 -13.98 -7.96 -7.22
CA TRP A 319 -13.36 -9.26 -6.93
C TRP A 319 -11.91 -9.12 -6.46
N GLY A 320 -11.36 -7.90 -6.44
CA GLY A 320 -10.00 -7.62 -6.03
C GLY A 320 -8.97 -7.78 -7.14
N ASN A 321 -9.38 -7.87 -8.42
CA ASN A 321 -8.41 -7.82 -9.51
C ASN A 321 -7.83 -6.41 -9.60
N ILE A 322 -6.50 -6.32 -9.68
CA ILE A 322 -5.78 -5.04 -9.83
C ILE A 322 -5.42 -4.91 -11.31
N TYR A 323 -5.81 -3.83 -11.94
CA TYR A 323 -5.48 -3.48 -13.32
C TYR A 323 -4.40 -2.41 -13.34
N GLU A 324 -3.38 -2.58 -14.17
CA GLU A 324 -2.46 -1.49 -14.48
C GLU A 324 -3.20 -0.46 -15.33
N GLY A 325 -3.46 0.71 -14.75
CA GLY A 325 -3.98 1.87 -15.46
C GLY A 325 -2.85 2.46 -16.29
N ARG A 326 -2.30 3.60 -15.89
CA ARG A 326 -1.15 4.21 -16.59
C ARG A 326 0.03 3.23 -16.75
N ALA A 327 0.56 3.14 -17.97
CA ALA A 327 1.65 2.23 -18.28
C ALA A 327 2.90 2.47 -17.41
N ASN A 328 3.55 1.39 -16.98
CA ASN A 328 4.74 1.38 -16.12
C ASN A 328 4.49 1.78 -14.65
N SER A 329 3.24 1.98 -14.24
CA SER A 329 2.91 2.38 -12.86
C SER A 329 3.35 1.37 -11.81
N LEU A 330 3.50 0.09 -12.18
CA LEU A 330 3.98 -0.96 -11.27
C LEU A 330 5.44 -0.74 -10.84
N THR A 331 6.27 -0.18 -11.73
CA THR A 331 7.72 -0.07 -11.53
C THR A 331 8.20 1.37 -11.41
N GLN A 332 7.43 2.35 -11.87
CA GLN A 332 7.79 3.77 -11.89
C GLN A 332 6.74 4.65 -11.19
N PRO A 333 7.13 5.79 -10.61
CA PRO A 333 6.20 6.76 -10.03
C PRO A 333 5.62 7.66 -11.14
N VAL A 334 4.86 7.03 -12.05
CA VAL A 334 4.21 7.70 -13.18
C VAL A 334 3.18 8.69 -12.65
N ILE A 335 3.23 9.94 -13.11
CA ILE A 335 2.31 11.00 -12.69
C ILE A 335 0.94 10.73 -13.34
N GLY A 336 -0.13 10.75 -12.54
CA GLY A 336 -1.50 10.60 -13.00
C GLY A 336 -2.20 11.93 -13.29
N VAL A 337 -3.51 11.85 -13.45
CA VAL A 337 -4.43 13.01 -13.58
C VAL A 337 -5.51 13.00 -12.49
N HIS A 338 -5.48 11.98 -11.65
CA HIS A 338 -6.51 11.61 -10.67
C HIS A 338 -6.75 12.58 -9.51
N ALA A 339 -5.84 13.53 -9.22
CA ALA A 339 -6.00 14.47 -8.11
C ALA A 339 -5.26 15.78 -8.42
N GLY A 340 -5.98 16.75 -9.01
CA GLY A 340 -5.41 18.03 -9.44
C GLY A 340 -4.57 18.71 -8.35
N GLY A 341 -3.31 19.03 -8.67
CA GLY A 341 -2.37 19.66 -7.74
C GLY A 341 -1.74 18.71 -6.71
N PHE A 342 -2.07 17.42 -6.77
CA PHE A 342 -1.54 16.35 -5.93
C PHE A 342 -1.10 15.12 -6.74
N ASN A 343 -1.12 15.16 -8.08
CA ASN A 343 -0.73 14.03 -8.93
C ASN A 343 0.77 13.71 -8.79
N THR A 344 1.62 14.73 -8.84
CA THR A 344 3.07 14.55 -8.76
C THR A 344 3.49 13.85 -7.48
N ALA A 345 4.29 12.79 -7.61
CA ALA A 345 4.81 11.96 -6.51
C ALA A 345 3.74 11.24 -5.67
N THR A 346 2.50 11.15 -6.13
CA THR A 346 1.50 10.25 -5.53
C THR A 346 1.14 9.12 -6.50
N VAL A 347 0.52 8.07 -5.97
CA VAL A 347 -0.03 6.96 -6.75
C VAL A 347 -1.54 6.90 -6.56
N GLY A 348 -2.31 7.01 -7.64
CA GLY A 348 -3.76 6.94 -7.64
C GLY A 348 -4.27 5.51 -7.80
N VAL A 349 -5.09 5.05 -6.85
CA VAL A 349 -5.72 3.73 -6.88
C VAL A 349 -7.23 3.90 -6.82
N SER A 350 -7.92 3.59 -7.92
CA SER A 350 -9.37 3.73 -8.03
C SER A 350 -10.10 2.40 -7.83
N MET A 351 -11.16 2.41 -7.02
CA MET A 351 -12.08 1.30 -6.87
C MET A 351 -13.16 1.42 -7.96
N LEU A 352 -13.27 0.40 -8.83
CA LEU A 352 -14.26 0.41 -9.92
C LEU A 352 -15.69 0.29 -9.34
N GLY A 353 -16.45 1.37 -9.43
CA GLY A 353 -17.84 1.48 -8.97
C GLY A 353 -18.13 2.72 -8.10
N ASP A 354 -19.34 2.78 -7.53
CA ASP A 354 -19.77 3.82 -6.60
C ASP A 354 -19.81 3.31 -5.14
N PHE A 355 -19.03 3.93 -4.24
CA PHE A 355 -18.96 3.58 -2.82
C PHE A 355 -19.50 4.69 -1.91
N SER A 356 -20.42 5.51 -2.44
CA SER A 356 -21.17 6.51 -1.68
C SER A 356 -21.96 5.86 -0.54
N THR A 357 -22.65 4.75 -0.83
CA THR A 357 -23.44 3.98 0.15
C THR A 357 -23.07 2.50 0.20
N VAL A 358 -22.53 1.95 -0.89
CA VAL A 358 -22.10 0.55 -0.96
C VAL A 358 -20.73 0.41 -0.33
N THR A 359 -20.56 -0.57 0.56
CA THR A 359 -19.24 -0.85 1.16
C THR A 359 -18.36 -1.63 0.18
N PRO A 360 -17.10 -1.21 -0.06
CA PRO A 360 -16.15 -1.99 -0.84
C PRO A 360 -16.03 -3.44 -0.34
N SER A 361 -15.92 -4.40 -1.24
CA SER A 361 -15.76 -5.81 -0.86
C SER A 361 -14.44 -6.04 -0.12
N ASP A 362 -14.37 -7.11 0.67
CA ASP A 362 -13.13 -7.50 1.36
C ASP A 362 -11.96 -7.72 0.40
N ALA A 363 -12.23 -8.32 -0.77
CA ALA A 363 -11.23 -8.56 -1.79
C ALA A 363 -10.72 -7.25 -2.42
N MET A 364 -11.63 -6.32 -2.72
CA MET A 364 -11.27 -5.00 -3.26
C MET A 364 -10.40 -4.22 -2.28
N ARG A 365 -10.84 -4.05 -1.02
CA ARG A 365 -10.06 -3.28 -0.04
C ARG A 365 -8.68 -3.91 0.22
N GLU A 366 -8.59 -5.24 0.29
CA GLU A 366 -7.33 -5.96 0.43
C GLU A 366 -6.38 -5.69 -0.74
N SER A 367 -6.89 -5.72 -1.97
CA SER A 367 -6.09 -5.44 -3.18
C SER A 367 -5.63 -3.99 -3.26
N VAL A 368 -6.49 -3.03 -2.88
CA VAL A 368 -6.10 -1.61 -2.72
C VAL A 368 -4.96 -1.48 -1.71
N ALA A 369 -5.07 -2.09 -0.54
CA ALA A 369 -4.01 -2.06 0.47
C ALA A 369 -2.71 -2.74 -0.01
N ARG A 370 -2.80 -3.84 -0.79
CA ARG A 370 -1.65 -4.54 -1.38
C ARG A 370 -0.87 -3.70 -2.35
N ILE A 371 -1.54 -3.07 -3.33
CA ILE A 371 -0.82 -2.27 -4.32
C ILE A 371 -0.23 -1.00 -3.69
N ILE A 372 -0.97 -0.35 -2.77
CA ILE A 372 -0.46 0.81 -2.02
C ILE A 372 0.74 0.42 -1.16
N GLY A 373 0.63 -0.65 -0.37
CA GLY A 373 1.71 -1.13 0.50
C GLY A 373 2.97 -1.52 -0.28
N TYR A 374 2.80 -2.20 -1.42
CA TYR A 374 3.91 -2.54 -2.33
C TYR A 374 4.58 -1.28 -2.89
N ARG A 375 3.81 -0.38 -3.53
CA ARG A 375 4.37 0.82 -4.18
C ARG A 375 5.03 1.75 -3.17
N LEU A 376 4.37 2.05 -2.04
CA LEU A 376 4.95 2.92 -1.00
C LEU A 376 6.14 2.28 -0.28
N GLY A 377 6.10 0.96 -0.06
CA GLY A 377 7.20 0.21 0.54
C GLY A 377 8.49 0.29 -0.26
N VAL A 378 8.41 0.23 -1.60
CA VAL A 378 9.56 0.39 -2.51
C VAL A 378 10.25 1.75 -2.34
N TYR A 379 9.54 2.80 -1.93
CA TYR A 379 10.10 4.14 -1.70
C TYR A 379 10.27 4.46 -0.21
N GLY A 380 10.20 3.47 0.68
CA GLY A 380 10.40 3.64 2.10
C GLY A 380 9.40 4.59 2.76
N ARG A 381 8.14 4.59 2.30
CA ARG A 381 7.05 5.40 2.89
C ARG A 381 6.19 4.54 3.81
N ASN A 382 5.91 5.05 5.01
CA ASN A 382 5.00 4.42 5.96
C ASN A 382 3.55 4.71 5.57
N PRO A 383 2.74 3.74 5.10
CA PRO A 383 1.37 4.00 4.67
C PRO A 383 0.44 4.50 5.79
N ALA A 384 0.74 4.20 7.05
CA ALA A 384 -0.02 4.70 8.21
C ALA A 384 0.55 6.01 8.78
N GLY A 385 1.60 6.57 8.17
CA GLY A 385 2.22 7.81 8.59
C GLY A 385 1.52 9.05 8.04
N THR A 386 2.15 10.20 8.27
CA THR A 386 1.77 11.50 7.72
C THR A 386 2.89 12.05 6.83
N MET A 387 2.52 12.85 5.84
CA MET A 387 3.42 13.57 4.95
C MET A 387 3.11 15.08 4.95
N SER A 388 4.09 15.86 4.52
CA SER A 388 3.92 17.27 4.17
C SER A 388 3.98 17.38 2.66
N TYR A 389 3.00 18.03 2.03
CA TYR A 389 2.89 18.14 0.58
C TYR A 389 2.62 19.59 0.18
N THR A 390 3.35 20.10 -0.81
CA THR A 390 3.10 21.44 -1.38
C THR A 390 2.31 21.29 -2.66
N THR A 391 1.05 21.72 -2.65
CA THR A 391 0.13 21.52 -3.79
C THR A 391 0.46 22.42 -4.97
N GLY A 392 0.24 21.90 -6.17
CA GLY A 392 0.18 22.70 -7.41
C GLY A 392 -1.08 23.57 -7.50
N GLY A 393 -2.08 23.36 -6.64
CA GLY A 393 -3.43 23.90 -6.80
C GLY A 393 -4.16 23.22 -7.96
N GLY A 394 -5.33 23.74 -8.31
CA GLY A 394 -6.17 23.21 -9.40
C GLY A 394 -7.58 23.78 -9.27
N GLU A 395 -8.37 23.70 -10.33
CA GLU A 395 -9.68 24.36 -10.43
C GLU A 395 -10.63 23.93 -9.28
N ASN A 396 -10.56 22.67 -8.85
CA ASN A 396 -11.36 22.15 -7.74
C ASN A 396 -10.58 21.77 -6.47
N SER A 397 -9.36 22.31 -6.33
CA SER A 397 -8.55 22.05 -5.14
C SER A 397 -9.08 22.82 -3.92
N ARG A 398 -9.07 22.19 -2.74
CA ARG A 398 -9.33 22.86 -1.46
C ARG A 398 -8.23 23.84 -1.06
N PHE A 399 -7.09 23.80 -1.75
CA PHE A 399 -5.86 24.48 -1.37
C PHE A 399 -5.31 25.29 -2.55
N ALA A 400 -4.94 26.55 -2.28
CA ALA A 400 -4.29 27.38 -3.27
C ALA A 400 -2.90 26.83 -3.65
N ALA A 401 -2.49 27.03 -4.90
CA ALA A 401 -1.17 26.66 -5.39
C ALA A 401 -0.04 27.19 -4.48
N GLY A 402 0.95 26.35 -4.19
CA GLY A 402 2.07 26.66 -3.30
C GLY A 402 1.78 26.49 -1.81
N THR A 403 0.55 26.11 -1.42
CA THR A 403 0.22 25.80 -0.02
C THR A 403 0.84 24.47 0.40
N THR A 404 1.54 24.46 1.54
CA THR A 404 2.02 23.21 2.17
C THR A 404 0.99 22.69 3.17
N VAL A 405 0.53 21.46 2.96
CA VAL A 405 -0.48 20.78 3.78
C VAL A 405 0.09 19.53 4.44
N GLY A 406 -0.36 19.23 5.65
CA GLY A 406 -0.10 17.95 6.32
C GLY A 406 -1.21 16.95 6.01
N LEU A 407 -0.86 15.80 5.45
CA LEU A 407 -1.82 14.76 5.04
C LEU A 407 -1.40 13.40 5.58
N PRO A 408 -2.33 12.47 5.81
CA PRO A 408 -2.00 11.05 5.86
C PRO A 408 -1.25 10.64 4.58
N VAL A 409 -0.28 9.72 4.68
CA VAL A 409 0.44 9.19 3.51
C VAL A 409 -0.52 8.50 2.52
N VAL A 410 -1.56 7.84 3.04
CA VAL A 410 -2.66 7.31 2.23
C VAL A 410 -3.92 8.12 2.56
N PHE A 411 -4.45 8.84 1.60
CA PHE A 411 -5.59 9.75 1.76
C PHE A 411 -6.59 9.55 0.64
N ALA A 412 -7.79 10.10 0.78
CA ALA A 412 -8.82 10.07 -0.25
C ALA A 412 -8.83 11.35 -1.07
N HIS A 413 -9.38 11.29 -2.28
CA HIS A 413 -9.51 12.47 -3.12
C HIS A 413 -10.23 13.64 -2.42
N ARG A 414 -11.32 13.36 -1.69
CA ARG A 414 -12.05 14.36 -0.91
C ARG A 414 -11.24 15.09 0.16
N ASP A 415 -10.09 14.54 0.57
CA ASP A 415 -9.20 15.21 1.53
C ASP A 415 -8.47 16.41 0.87
N THR A 416 -8.42 16.45 -0.47
CA THR A 416 -7.69 17.47 -1.24
C THR A 416 -8.55 18.29 -2.21
N ALA A 417 -9.67 17.75 -2.68
CA ALA A 417 -10.60 18.40 -3.62
C ALA A 417 -12.02 18.49 -3.05
N PHE A 418 -12.90 19.27 -3.68
CA PHE A 418 -14.32 19.38 -3.32
C PHE A 418 -15.20 18.23 -3.84
N THR A 419 -14.69 16.99 -3.83
CA THR A 419 -15.35 15.78 -4.33
C THR A 419 -16.07 14.97 -3.24
N ALA A 420 -17.03 14.16 -3.67
CA ALA A 420 -17.53 13.02 -2.89
C ALA A 420 -16.61 11.79 -2.95
N CYS A 421 -15.65 11.68 -3.86
CA CYS A 421 -14.76 10.53 -4.02
C CYS A 421 -13.90 10.25 -2.75
N PRO A 422 -13.78 8.99 -2.28
CA PRO A 422 -14.22 7.72 -2.87
C PRO A 422 -15.59 7.24 -2.33
N GLY A 423 -16.53 8.15 -2.08
CA GLY A 423 -17.80 7.87 -1.43
C GLY A 423 -17.69 7.64 0.08
N ASN A 424 -18.81 7.73 0.83
CA ASN A 424 -18.77 7.67 2.29
C ASN A 424 -18.39 6.29 2.82
N ALA A 425 -18.89 5.23 2.18
CA ALA A 425 -18.58 3.86 2.57
C ALA A 425 -17.15 3.45 2.15
N GLY A 426 -16.64 3.98 1.03
CA GLY A 426 -15.24 3.88 0.64
C GLY A 426 -14.30 4.63 1.59
N TYR A 427 -14.62 5.88 1.93
CA TYR A 427 -13.83 6.71 2.85
C TYR A 427 -13.70 6.07 4.24
N ALA A 428 -14.76 5.40 4.72
CA ALA A 428 -14.73 4.66 5.98
C ALA A 428 -13.68 3.53 6.02
N GLN A 429 -13.19 3.05 4.87
CA GLN A 429 -12.16 2.00 4.80
C GLN A 429 -10.73 2.53 4.93
N LEU A 430 -10.48 3.85 4.83
CA LEU A 430 -9.11 4.39 4.75
C LEU A 430 -8.22 3.99 5.92
N GLN A 431 -8.73 3.95 7.15
CA GLN A 431 -7.94 3.55 8.31
C GLN A 431 -7.50 2.08 8.20
N TRP A 432 -8.42 1.20 7.80
CA TRP A 432 -8.11 -0.21 7.58
C TRP A 432 -7.08 -0.37 6.45
N ILE A 433 -7.23 0.37 5.34
CA ILE A 433 -6.31 0.34 4.21
C ILE A 433 -4.90 0.78 4.64
N ARG A 434 -4.77 1.86 5.43
CA ARG A 434 -3.49 2.35 5.97
C ARG A 434 -2.78 1.28 6.79
N ASP A 435 -3.48 0.70 7.76
CA ASP A 435 -2.92 -0.30 8.67
C ASP A 435 -2.53 -1.58 7.91
N ARG A 436 -3.37 -1.98 6.96
CA ARG A 436 -3.12 -3.15 6.11
C ARG A 436 -1.93 -2.93 5.17
N ALA A 437 -1.89 -1.81 4.46
CA ALA A 437 -0.81 -1.42 3.57
C ALA A 437 0.53 -1.29 4.33
N ARG A 438 0.50 -0.79 5.56
CA ARG A 438 1.65 -0.80 6.47
C ARG A 438 2.11 -2.24 6.74
N ALA A 439 1.24 -3.15 7.16
CA ALA A 439 1.66 -4.54 7.40
C ALA A 439 2.34 -5.18 6.17
N ILE A 440 1.87 -4.86 4.96
CA ILE A 440 2.48 -5.31 3.69
C ILE A 440 3.85 -4.66 3.47
N ALA A 441 3.92 -3.32 3.49
CA ALA A 441 5.13 -2.54 3.20
C ALA A 441 6.31 -2.91 4.11
N PHE A 442 6.02 -3.20 5.39
CA PHE A 442 7.06 -3.46 6.39
C PHE A 442 7.38 -4.94 6.61
N SER A 443 6.61 -5.88 6.04
CA SER A 443 6.76 -7.31 6.35
C SER A 443 8.19 -7.84 6.12
N GLU A 444 8.74 -7.75 4.90
CA GLU A 444 10.12 -8.20 4.65
C GLU A 444 11.19 -7.33 5.30
N PRO A 445 11.16 -5.99 5.18
CA PRO A 445 12.22 -5.15 5.73
C PRO A 445 12.37 -5.34 7.24
N LEU A 446 11.25 -5.54 7.94
CA LEU A 446 11.22 -5.87 9.36
C LEU A 446 11.89 -7.22 9.66
N VAL A 447 11.58 -8.26 8.89
CA VAL A 447 12.20 -9.59 9.07
C VAL A 447 13.70 -9.51 8.84
N ARG A 448 14.14 -8.87 7.75
CA ARG A 448 15.55 -8.69 7.43
C ARG A 448 16.29 -7.94 8.53
N SER A 449 15.71 -6.84 9.01
CA SER A 449 16.26 -6.05 10.12
C SER A 449 16.38 -6.85 11.41
N LEU A 450 15.35 -7.61 11.79
CA LEU A 450 15.40 -8.44 13.00
C LEU A 450 16.45 -9.54 12.90
N TYR A 451 16.57 -10.21 11.75
CA TYR A 451 17.64 -11.18 11.52
C TYR A 451 19.03 -10.52 11.55
N HIS A 452 19.19 -9.34 10.98
CA HIS A 452 20.46 -8.63 11.03
C HIS A 452 20.81 -8.24 12.47
N ASP A 453 19.93 -7.53 13.17
CA ASP A 453 20.21 -7.01 14.52
C ASP A 453 20.34 -8.14 15.55
N MET A 454 19.52 -9.17 15.41
CA MET A 454 19.46 -10.26 16.38
C MET A 454 20.23 -11.49 15.97
N LEU A 455 20.70 -11.68 14.73
CA LEU A 455 21.50 -12.85 14.33
C LEU A 455 22.79 -12.48 13.57
N ASN A 456 22.97 -11.21 13.19
CA ASN A 456 24.10 -10.71 12.40
C ASN A 456 24.22 -11.39 11.03
N ARG A 457 23.07 -11.71 10.42
CA ARG A 457 22.95 -12.28 9.08
C ARG A 457 21.57 -12.00 8.49
N GLY A 458 21.40 -12.21 7.19
CA GLY A 458 20.07 -12.22 6.57
C GLY A 458 19.28 -13.50 6.88
N PRO A 459 17.94 -13.46 6.75
CA PRO A 459 17.10 -14.66 6.77
C PRO A 459 17.36 -15.53 5.53
N ASP A 460 17.20 -16.85 5.68
CA ASP A 460 17.11 -17.74 4.52
C ASP A 460 15.75 -17.53 3.79
N PRO A 461 15.61 -17.95 2.53
CA PRO A 461 14.38 -17.72 1.76
C PRO A 461 13.11 -18.28 2.41
N THR A 462 13.21 -19.41 3.12
CA THR A 462 12.05 -20.04 3.78
C THR A 462 11.65 -19.26 5.03
N GLY A 463 12.63 -18.89 5.86
CA GLY A 463 12.43 -18.04 7.02
C GLY A 463 11.82 -16.68 6.64
N LEU A 464 12.38 -16.04 5.62
CA LEU A 464 11.87 -14.76 5.11
C LEU A 464 10.40 -14.87 4.67
N ALA A 465 10.07 -15.86 3.84
CA ALA A 465 8.71 -16.05 3.34
C ALA A 465 7.72 -16.35 4.48
N THR A 466 8.10 -17.22 5.42
CA THR A 466 7.23 -17.64 6.52
C THR A 466 6.95 -16.49 7.49
N TRP A 467 7.98 -15.78 7.91
CA TRP A 467 7.81 -14.68 8.87
C TRP A 467 7.12 -13.46 8.25
N SER A 468 7.42 -13.14 6.99
CA SER A 468 6.73 -12.05 6.28
C SER A 468 5.24 -12.36 6.12
N ALA A 469 4.89 -13.61 5.83
CA ALA A 469 3.49 -14.05 5.78
C ALA A 469 2.78 -13.93 7.13
N LEU A 470 3.43 -14.29 8.24
CA LEU A 470 2.87 -14.14 9.59
C LEU A 470 2.65 -12.67 9.96
N ILE A 471 3.61 -11.79 9.66
CA ILE A 471 3.48 -10.34 9.88
C ILE A 471 2.33 -9.78 9.03
N MET A 472 2.25 -10.19 7.76
CA MET A 472 1.11 -9.84 6.92
C MET A 472 -0.21 -10.40 7.46
N ALA A 473 -0.23 -11.54 8.16
CA ALA A 473 -1.43 -12.07 8.81
C ALA A 473 -1.79 -11.34 10.13
N GLY A 474 -1.08 -10.26 10.48
CA GLY A 474 -1.33 -9.46 11.68
C GLY A 474 -0.58 -9.93 12.92
N GLN A 475 0.37 -10.86 12.80
CA GLN A 475 1.24 -11.21 13.93
C GLN A 475 2.16 -10.04 14.28
N PRO A 476 2.31 -9.70 15.58
CA PRO A 476 3.18 -8.61 15.97
C PRO A 476 4.65 -8.97 15.73
N ALA A 477 5.47 -7.98 15.37
CA ALA A 477 6.92 -8.12 15.19
C ALA A 477 7.61 -8.76 16.40
N SER A 478 7.07 -8.56 17.61
CA SER A 478 7.58 -9.18 18.83
C SER A 478 7.50 -10.69 18.81
N THR A 479 6.53 -11.30 18.12
CA THR A 479 6.47 -12.76 17.97
C THR A 479 7.69 -13.30 17.23
N LEU A 480 8.13 -12.60 16.17
CA LEU A 480 9.38 -12.93 15.47
C LEU A 480 10.59 -12.68 16.37
N GLY A 481 10.67 -11.51 17.01
CA GLY A 481 11.78 -11.19 17.92
C GLY A 481 11.93 -12.20 19.06
N ASP A 482 10.82 -12.64 19.66
CA ASP A 482 10.80 -13.67 20.71
C ASP A 482 11.17 -15.06 20.16
N GLY A 483 10.70 -15.38 18.94
CA GLY A 483 11.08 -16.60 18.23
C GLY A 483 12.58 -16.67 17.98
N ILE A 484 13.19 -15.57 17.52
CA ILE A 484 14.64 -15.46 17.35
C ILE A 484 15.34 -15.56 18.71
N ALA A 485 14.90 -14.82 19.73
CA ALA A 485 15.53 -14.81 21.04
C ALA A 485 15.55 -16.18 21.74
N ARG A 486 14.59 -17.06 21.42
CA ARG A 486 14.50 -18.44 21.92
C ARG A 486 15.13 -19.47 20.98
N SER A 487 15.59 -19.05 19.80
CA SER A 487 16.24 -19.96 18.85
C SER A 487 17.58 -20.45 19.39
N ARG A 488 17.93 -21.70 19.06
CA ARG A 488 19.23 -22.26 19.42
C ARG A 488 20.38 -21.39 18.93
N GLU A 489 20.29 -20.91 17.69
CA GLU A 489 21.31 -20.04 17.08
C GLU A 489 21.55 -18.76 17.90
N TYR A 490 20.47 -18.06 18.29
CA TYR A 490 20.59 -16.86 19.11
C TYR A 490 21.25 -17.17 20.46
N VAL A 491 20.81 -18.24 21.12
CA VAL A 491 21.32 -18.66 22.43
C VAL A 491 22.79 -19.05 22.33
N GLU A 492 23.18 -19.90 21.38
CA GLU A 492 24.57 -20.32 21.15
C GLU A 492 25.48 -19.11 20.95
N ARG A 493 25.06 -18.15 20.14
CA ARG A 493 25.82 -16.93 19.88
C ARG A 493 25.96 -16.07 21.14
N LYS A 494 24.87 -15.89 21.91
CA LYS A 494 24.90 -15.10 23.14
C LYS A 494 25.70 -15.75 24.26
N VAL A 495 25.68 -17.07 24.37
CA VAL A 495 26.55 -17.84 25.29
C VAL A 495 28.02 -17.63 24.90
N THR A 496 28.34 -17.80 23.60
CA THR A 496 29.70 -17.63 23.09
C THR A 496 30.21 -16.21 23.33
N GLU A 497 29.38 -15.20 23.05
CA GLU A 497 29.67 -13.79 23.28
C GLU A 497 29.95 -13.50 24.77
N ALA A 498 29.11 -14.04 25.67
CA ALA A 498 29.28 -13.85 27.12
C ALA A 498 30.61 -14.43 27.62
N TYR A 499 30.98 -15.64 27.16
CA TYR A 499 32.25 -16.26 27.51
C TYR A 499 33.46 -15.47 27.00
N ALA A 500 33.41 -15.02 25.74
CA ALA A 500 34.48 -14.23 25.15
C ALA A 500 34.68 -12.90 25.88
N GLN A 501 33.59 -12.19 26.21
CA GLN A 501 33.64 -10.89 26.87
C GLN A 501 34.04 -11.00 28.35
N ILE A 502 33.56 -12.01 29.08
CA ILE A 502 33.73 -12.10 30.54
C ILE A 502 34.98 -12.90 30.92
N LEU A 503 35.27 -14.00 30.22
CA LEU A 503 36.37 -14.91 30.55
C LEU A 503 37.52 -14.87 29.54
N GLY A 504 37.36 -14.17 28.41
CA GLY A 504 38.40 -14.04 27.38
C GLY A 504 38.63 -15.31 26.55
N ARG A 505 37.68 -16.25 26.55
CA ARG A 505 37.80 -17.54 25.85
C ARG A 505 36.45 -18.02 25.32
N ALA A 506 36.46 -19.05 24.48
CA ALA A 506 35.27 -19.78 24.10
C ALA A 506 34.76 -20.69 25.25
N PRO A 507 33.46 -21.01 25.29
CA PRO A 507 32.93 -22.03 26.20
C PRO A 507 33.49 -23.42 25.86
N ASP A 508 33.66 -24.28 26.86
CA ASP A 508 34.03 -25.67 26.62
C ASP A 508 32.82 -26.46 26.08
N GLY A 509 33.06 -27.47 25.25
CA GLY A 509 31.98 -28.15 24.51
C GLY A 509 30.91 -28.81 25.39
N ALA A 510 31.27 -29.31 26.58
CA ALA A 510 30.32 -29.96 27.48
C ALA A 510 29.49 -28.94 28.28
N GLY A 511 30.12 -27.88 28.80
CA GLY A 511 29.45 -26.79 29.51
C GLY A 511 28.60 -25.94 28.58
N PHE A 512 29.03 -25.75 27.33
CA PHE A 512 28.28 -25.05 26.30
C PHE A 512 26.90 -25.68 26.07
N GLU A 513 26.84 -26.98 25.80
CA GLU A 513 25.58 -27.67 25.54
C GLU A 513 24.64 -27.64 26.75
N VAL A 514 25.17 -27.84 27.96
CA VAL A 514 24.36 -27.78 29.18
C VAL A 514 23.73 -26.40 29.36
N GLN A 515 24.49 -25.33 29.13
CA GLN A 515 23.99 -23.96 29.28
C GLN A 515 23.01 -23.57 28.18
N VAL A 516 23.31 -23.91 26.92
CA VAL A 516 22.41 -23.67 25.78
C VAL A 516 21.07 -24.36 26.05
N GLN A 517 21.08 -25.63 26.45
CA GLN A 517 19.85 -26.36 26.76
C GLN A 517 19.13 -25.79 28.00
N ALA A 518 19.85 -25.38 29.03
CA ALA A 518 19.23 -24.76 30.21
C ALA A 518 18.53 -23.44 29.87
N ILE A 519 19.14 -22.61 29.02
CA ILE A 519 18.54 -21.35 28.55
C ILE A 519 17.32 -21.63 27.66
N MET A 520 17.45 -22.55 26.70
CA MET A 520 16.34 -22.91 25.81
C MET A 520 15.14 -23.51 26.57
N ASN A 521 15.39 -24.24 27.67
CA ASN A 521 14.35 -24.79 28.54
C ASN A 521 13.81 -23.79 29.56
N GLY A 522 14.29 -22.54 29.55
CA GLY A 522 13.82 -21.48 30.45
C GLY A 522 14.28 -21.65 31.90
N VAL A 523 15.33 -22.43 32.16
CA VAL A 523 15.91 -22.60 33.51
C VAL A 523 16.50 -21.28 34.00
N PHE A 524 17.18 -20.55 33.12
CA PHE A 524 17.69 -19.20 33.36
C PHE A 524 17.85 -18.45 32.03
N ARG A 525 18.00 -17.13 32.07
CA ARG A 525 18.15 -16.27 30.87
C ARG A 525 19.62 -16.06 30.50
N VAL A 526 19.88 -15.57 29.30
CA VAL A 526 21.24 -15.21 28.86
C VAL A 526 21.90 -14.21 29.83
N GLU A 527 21.13 -13.29 30.41
CA GLU A 527 21.62 -12.30 31.36
C GLU A 527 22.06 -12.96 32.68
N ASP A 528 21.36 -14.01 33.10
CA ASP A 528 21.72 -14.77 34.30
C ASP A 528 23.05 -15.51 34.10
N LEU A 529 23.34 -15.97 32.87
CA LEU A 529 24.63 -16.60 32.55
C LEU A 529 25.79 -15.63 32.77
N ARG A 530 25.66 -14.37 32.34
CA ARG A 530 26.71 -13.35 32.54
C ARG A 530 27.02 -13.18 34.03
N GLY A 531 25.98 -13.10 34.87
CA GLY A 531 26.12 -13.07 36.32
C GLY A 531 26.83 -14.30 36.89
N GLN A 532 26.50 -15.50 36.40
CA GLN A 532 27.15 -16.75 36.80
C GLN A 532 28.63 -16.80 36.41
N LEU A 533 28.98 -16.34 35.20
CA LEU A 533 30.36 -16.28 34.75
C LEU A 533 31.19 -15.31 35.58
N ILE A 534 30.64 -14.12 35.89
CA ILE A 534 31.30 -13.14 36.76
C ILE A 534 31.41 -13.67 38.19
N ALA A 535 30.44 -14.44 38.69
CA ALA A 535 30.51 -15.04 40.02
C ALA A 535 31.43 -16.29 40.10
N SER A 536 32.05 -16.71 38.99
CA SER A 536 32.80 -17.96 38.92
C SER A 536 34.18 -17.87 39.59
N PRO A 537 34.72 -19.00 40.09
CA PRO A 537 36.10 -19.06 40.59
C PRO A 537 37.15 -18.67 39.54
N GLU A 538 36.89 -18.96 38.26
CA GLU A 538 37.77 -18.58 37.15
C GLU A 538 37.84 -17.06 36.99
N TYR A 539 36.69 -16.38 36.96
CA TYR A 539 36.65 -14.93 36.88
C TYR A 539 37.35 -14.27 38.08
N TYR A 540 37.11 -14.80 39.29
CA TYR A 540 37.74 -14.34 40.53
C TYR A 540 39.28 -14.52 40.49
N ALA A 541 39.76 -15.67 40.02
CA ALA A 541 41.19 -15.92 39.84
C ALA A 541 41.82 -14.98 38.80
N GLN A 542 41.16 -14.80 37.64
CA GLN A 542 41.58 -13.84 36.60
C GLN A 542 41.59 -12.39 37.09
N ALA A 543 40.70 -12.04 38.02
CA ALA A 543 40.67 -10.72 38.63
C ALA A 543 41.82 -10.48 39.64
N GLY A 544 42.61 -11.50 39.98
CA GLY A 544 43.72 -11.41 40.93
C GLY A 544 43.48 -12.13 42.26
N GLY A 545 42.42 -12.94 42.36
CA GLY A 545 42.21 -13.87 43.47
C GLY A 545 41.90 -13.23 44.83
N ASN A 546 41.46 -11.97 44.85
CA ASN A 546 41.07 -11.26 46.07
C ASN A 546 39.81 -10.39 45.82
N ASP A 547 38.99 -10.22 46.86
CA ASP A 547 37.69 -9.54 46.77
C ASP A 547 37.79 -8.10 46.23
N ARG A 548 38.85 -7.36 46.59
CA ARG A 548 39.05 -5.99 46.11
C ARG A 548 39.26 -5.95 44.60
N ALA A 549 40.16 -6.77 44.08
CA ALA A 549 40.47 -6.81 42.66
C ALA A 549 39.29 -7.40 41.84
N TYR A 550 38.57 -8.35 42.43
CA TYR A 550 37.31 -8.87 41.92
C TYR A 550 36.26 -7.76 41.71
N VAL A 551 35.97 -6.96 42.75
CA VAL A 551 34.98 -5.88 42.66
C VAL A 551 35.41 -4.84 41.62
N GLN A 552 36.69 -4.49 41.54
CA GLN A 552 37.17 -3.54 40.54
C GLN A 552 36.99 -4.04 39.11
N ARG A 553 37.33 -5.30 38.84
CA ARG A 553 37.12 -5.90 37.51
C ARG A 553 35.65 -5.97 37.15
N LEU A 554 34.80 -6.36 38.11
CA LEU A 554 33.36 -6.44 37.93
C LEU A 554 32.76 -5.09 37.53
N TYR A 555 33.21 -3.99 38.16
CA TYR A 555 32.79 -2.65 37.82
C TYR A 555 33.23 -2.23 36.41
N ARG A 556 34.46 -2.56 36.01
CA ARG A 556 34.91 -2.30 34.63
C ARG A 556 34.10 -3.07 33.61
N ASP A 557 33.81 -4.34 33.87
CA ASP A 557 33.15 -5.22 32.90
C ASP A 557 31.64 -4.94 32.80
N ILE A 558 30.98 -4.54 33.89
CA ILE A 558 29.54 -4.23 33.90
C ILE A 558 29.25 -2.75 33.61
N LEU A 559 30.02 -1.83 34.19
CA LEU A 559 29.75 -0.38 34.17
C LEU A 559 30.76 0.43 33.35
N GLY A 560 31.86 -0.18 32.88
CA GLY A 560 32.88 0.54 32.10
C GLY A 560 33.73 1.53 32.91
N ARG A 561 33.69 1.46 34.25
CA ARG A 561 34.45 2.35 35.16
C ARG A 561 35.05 1.58 36.34
N GLU A 562 35.96 2.21 37.08
CA GLU A 562 36.40 1.70 38.38
C GLU A 562 35.33 1.93 39.47
N ALA A 563 35.29 1.02 40.44
CA ALA A 563 34.57 1.19 41.69
C ALA A 563 35.28 2.23 42.57
N THR A 564 34.50 3.10 43.21
CA THR A 564 34.99 3.98 44.26
C THR A 564 35.45 3.17 45.49
N PRO A 565 36.34 3.70 46.34
CA PRO A 565 36.77 3.00 47.56
C PRO A 565 35.60 2.54 48.47
N SER A 566 34.55 3.35 48.58
CA SER A 566 33.35 3.00 49.36
C SER A 566 32.53 1.87 48.74
N GLU A 567 32.39 1.84 47.42
CA GLU A 567 31.72 0.75 46.72
C GLU A 567 32.49 -0.56 46.90
N VAL A 568 33.82 -0.51 46.77
CA VAL A 568 34.70 -1.67 47.00
C VAL A 568 34.50 -2.25 48.40
N GLU A 569 34.62 -1.43 49.44
CA GLU A 569 34.48 -1.92 50.82
C GLU A 569 33.07 -2.47 51.12
N TRP A 570 32.04 -1.84 50.57
CA TRP A 570 30.66 -2.31 50.74
C TRP A 570 30.45 -3.68 50.09
N TRP A 571 30.94 -3.86 48.85
CA TRP A 571 30.82 -5.13 48.13
C TRP A 571 31.69 -6.24 48.72
N ILE A 572 32.90 -5.95 49.20
CA ILE A 572 33.73 -6.93 49.93
C ILE A 572 32.95 -7.45 51.14
N GLY A 573 32.34 -6.56 51.93
CA GLY A 573 31.51 -6.95 53.05
C GLY A 573 30.31 -7.80 52.64
N ALA A 574 29.65 -7.47 51.52
CA ALA A 574 28.52 -8.24 51.01
C ALA A 574 28.94 -9.64 50.52
N VAL A 575 30.04 -9.74 49.78
CA VAL A 575 30.64 -10.98 49.29
C VAL A 575 31.02 -11.89 50.45
N GLY A 576 31.67 -11.36 51.49
CA GLY A 576 32.04 -12.15 52.67
C GLY A 576 30.84 -12.74 53.42
N ARG A 577 29.66 -12.10 53.33
CA ARG A 577 28.42 -12.58 53.98
C ARG A 577 27.58 -13.52 53.09
N SER A 578 27.59 -13.32 51.77
CA SER A 578 26.59 -13.90 50.87
C SER A 578 27.19 -14.63 49.66
N GLY A 579 28.52 -14.69 49.56
CA GLY A 579 29.24 -15.26 48.42
C GLY A 579 29.36 -14.30 47.23
N LEU A 580 30.15 -14.70 46.22
CA LEU A 580 30.50 -13.86 45.07
C LEU A 580 29.29 -13.38 44.26
N ALA A 581 28.25 -14.19 44.13
CA ALA A 581 27.10 -13.92 43.26
C ALA A 581 26.28 -12.66 43.64
N ILE A 582 26.41 -12.16 44.88
CA ILE A 582 25.66 -10.96 45.31
C ILE A 582 26.11 -9.69 44.58
N ALA A 583 27.42 -9.56 44.30
CA ALA A 583 28.00 -8.39 43.66
C ALA A 583 27.53 -8.21 42.21
N PRO A 584 27.66 -9.21 41.30
CA PRO A 584 27.22 -9.04 39.92
C PRO A 584 25.71 -8.82 39.83
N TYR A 585 24.93 -9.50 40.67
CA TYR A 585 23.48 -9.32 40.69
C TYR A 585 23.08 -7.86 41.01
N GLY A 586 23.64 -7.26 42.05
CA GLY A 586 23.23 -5.92 42.45
C GLY A 586 23.86 -4.81 41.59
N VAL A 587 25.08 -4.99 41.07
CA VAL A 587 25.66 -4.05 40.11
C VAL A 587 24.92 -4.09 38.76
N TRP A 588 24.55 -5.27 38.28
CA TRP A 588 23.76 -5.41 37.04
C TRP A 588 22.38 -4.75 37.14
N ARG A 589 21.72 -4.84 38.30
CA ARG A 589 20.40 -4.21 38.51
C ARG A 589 20.48 -2.75 38.94
N SER A 590 21.66 -2.13 38.88
CA SER A 590 21.81 -0.71 39.17
C SER A 590 21.22 0.15 38.07
N ARG A 591 20.86 1.40 38.41
CA ARG A 591 20.40 2.40 37.44
C ARG A 591 21.47 2.69 36.38
N GLU A 592 22.74 2.75 36.78
CA GLU A 592 23.85 2.99 35.86
C GLU A 592 23.96 1.88 34.81
N SER A 593 23.83 0.61 35.23
CA SER A 593 23.81 -0.51 34.28
C SER A 593 22.58 -0.46 33.37
N ALA A 594 21.41 -0.07 33.90
CA ALA A 594 20.21 0.10 33.09
C ALA A 594 20.42 1.13 31.97
N GLU A 595 21.02 2.29 32.28
CA GLU A 595 21.29 3.34 31.29
C GLU A 595 22.24 2.85 30.18
N LEU A 596 23.29 2.10 30.53
CA LEU A 596 24.20 1.49 29.54
C LEU A 596 23.49 0.50 28.61
N ARG A 597 22.63 -0.37 29.15
CA ARG A 597 21.88 -1.37 28.38
C ARG A 597 20.79 -0.76 27.51
N ILE A 598 20.17 0.33 27.98
CA ILE A 598 19.23 1.11 27.16
C ILE A 598 19.98 1.75 25.99
N HIS A 599 21.16 2.35 26.22
CA HIS A 599 21.98 2.86 25.12
C HIS A 599 22.39 1.77 24.13
N GLU A 600 22.77 0.58 24.61
CA GLU A 600 23.11 -0.56 23.76
C GLU A 600 21.90 -1.01 22.92
N THR A 601 20.73 -1.15 23.54
CA THR A 601 19.48 -1.52 22.86
C THR A 601 19.13 -0.48 21.79
N TYR A 602 19.23 0.81 22.10
CA TYR A 602 18.97 1.87 21.13
C TYR A 602 19.97 1.86 19.98
N ARG A 603 21.25 1.55 20.21
CA ARG A 603 22.24 1.45 19.12
C ARG A 603 21.94 0.26 18.21
N ILE A 604 21.60 -0.89 18.78
CA ILE A 604 21.31 -2.11 18.00
C ILE A 604 20.03 -1.95 17.19
N PHE A 605 18.96 -1.45 17.81
CA PHE A 605 17.63 -1.46 17.19
C PHE A 605 17.23 -0.10 16.57
N LEU A 606 17.81 1.02 16.97
CA LEU A 606 17.39 2.35 16.51
C LEU A 606 18.54 3.17 15.89
N ASP A 607 19.75 2.62 15.77
CA ASP A 607 20.95 3.28 15.23
C ASP A 607 21.29 4.64 15.89
N ARG A 608 20.91 4.82 17.16
CA ARG A 608 21.22 6.03 17.92
C ARG A 608 21.44 5.72 19.39
N SER A 609 21.86 6.74 20.14
CA SER A 609 21.86 6.65 21.60
C SER A 609 20.49 7.09 22.16
N ALA A 610 20.10 6.51 23.30
CA ALA A 610 18.95 7.00 24.05
C ALA A 610 19.15 8.45 24.50
N ASP A 611 18.13 9.27 24.29
CA ASP A 611 18.03 10.63 24.80
C ASP A 611 17.63 10.63 26.29
N PRO A 612 17.79 11.77 27.01
CA PRO A 612 17.47 11.84 28.45
C PRO A 612 16.02 11.43 28.80
N THR A 613 15.05 11.71 27.92
CA THR A 613 13.65 11.32 28.11
C THR A 613 13.49 9.82 27.96
N GLY A 614 14.13 9.23 26.95
CA GLY A 614 14.24 7.79 26.76
C GLY A 614 14.84 7.10 28.00
N LEU A 615 15.98 7.58 28.51
CA LEU A 615 16.61 7.01 29.71
C LEU A 615 15.71 7.11 30.94
N ALA A 616 15.08 8.27 31.17
CA ALA A 616 14.18 8.47 32.31
C ALA A 616 12.95 7.55 32.25
N THR A 617 12.45 7.27 31.05
CA THR A 617 11.31 6.38 30.81
C THR A 617 11.70 4.92 30.96
N TRP A 618 12.80 4.50 30.33
CA TRP A 618 13.16 3.09 30.22
C TRP A 618 13.96 2.55 31.39
N ALA A 619 14.71 3.36 32.15
CA ALA A 619 15.52 2.85 33.26
C ALA A 619 14.68 2.12 34.33
N PRO A 620 13.56 2.68 34.84
CA PRO A 620 12.70 1.95 35.77
C PRO A 620 12.09 0.69 35.14
N TYR A 621 11.69 0.77 33.86
CA TYR A 621 11.10 -0.36 33.14
C TYR A 621 12.10 -1.51 32.97
N TRP A 622 13.34 -1.20 32.57
CA TRP A 622 14.41 -2.16 32.40
C TRP A 622 14.79 -2.81 33.74
N MET A 623 14.93 -2.03 34.81
CA MET A 623 15.25 -2.57 36.14
C MET A 623 14.18 -3.55 36.64
N ALA A 624 12.91 -3.36 36.26
CA ALA A 624 11.82 -4.24 36.62
C ALA A 624 11.70 -5.49 35.72
N ASN A 625 12.01 -5.37 34.43
CA ASN A 625 11.66 -6.39 33.43
C ASN A 625 12.85 -7.03 32.69
N GLY A 626 13.98 -6.32 32.58
CA GLY A 626 15.21 -6.74 31.91
C GLY A 626 15.25 -6.46 30.40
N ASP A 627 16.33 -6.93 29.76
CA ASP A 627 16.66 -6.69 28.34
C ASP A 627 15.58 -7.19 27.37
N ASP A 628 15.06 -8.40 27.59
CA ASP A 628 14.05 -9.01 26.72
C ASP A 628 12.78 -8.16 26.59
N ALA A 629 12.31 -7.63 27.71
CA ALA A 629 11.12 -6.81 27.74
C ALA A 629 11.35 -5.46 27.05
N LEU A 630 12.51 -4.83 27.26
CA LEU A 630 12.85 -3.58 26.59
C LEU A 630 12.93 -3.80 25.07
N ARG A 631 13.67 -4.83 24.61
CA ARG A 631 13.75 -5.19 23.20
C ARG A 631 12.35 -5.39 22.60
N ALA A 632 11.49 -6.17 23.24
CA ALA A 632 10.14 -6.45 22.75
C ALA A 632 9.28 -5.18 22.58
N VAL A 633 9.53 -4.15 23.39
CA VAL A 633 8.86 -2.84 23.22
C VAL A 633 9.50 -2.02 22.10
N ILE A 634 10.83 -1.96 22.03
CA ILE A 634 11.55 -1.19 20.99
C ILE A 634 11.26 -1.73 19.58
N ILE A 635 11.29 -3.04 19.36
CA ILE A 635 11.04 -3.64 18.03
C ILE A 635 9.60 -3.47 17.53
N ARG A 636 8.68 -3.03 18.40
CA ARG A 636 7.30 -2.68 18.03
C ARG A 636 7.10 -1.19 17.76
N SER A 637 8.11 -0.37 17.99
CA SER A 637 8.01 1.08 17.81
C SER A 637 7.92 1.46 16.33
N ASP A 638 7.22 2.57 16.05
CA ASP A 638 7.21 3.17 14.71
C ASP A 638 8.61 3.56 14.24
N GLU A 639 9.49 3.89 15.18
CA GLU A 639 10.89 4.22 14.91
C GLU A 639 11.67 3.01 14.39
N TYR A 640 11.55 1.85 15.04
CA TYR A 640 12.16 0.60 14.57
C TYR A 640 11.66 0.21 13.18
N LEU A 641 10.35 0.35 12.98
CA LEU A 641 9.71 0.08 11.69
C LEU A 641 10.23 1.03 10.61
N ALA A 642 10.27 2.33 10.86
CA ALA A 642 10.81 3.31 9.91
C ALA A 642 12.25 3.00 9.53
N ARG A 643 13.10 2.65 10.51
CA ARG A 643 14.49 2.23 10.25
C ARG A 643 14.53 0.96 9.41
N SER A 644 13.63 0.00 9.63
CA SER A 644 13.62 -1.25 8.85
C SER A 644 13.43 -1.03 7.35
N LEU A 645 12.70 0.02 6.93
CA LEU A 645 12.53 0.36 5.51
C LEU A 645 13.81 0.82 4.82
N SER A 646 14.78 1.36 5.57
CA SER A 646 16.09 1.71 5.02
C SER A 646 17.03 0.51 4.84
N PHE A 647 16.62 -0.69 5.27
CA PHE A 647 17.42 -1.92 5.24
C PHE A 647 17.21 -2.75 3.96
N GLY A 648 16.88 -2.10 2.84
CA GLY A 648 16.50 -2.70 1.55
C GLY A 648 17.61 -2.71 0.52
#